data_AF-A0A958K9P5-F1
#
_entry.id   AF-A0A958K9P5-F1
#
_cell.length_a   1.000
_cell.length_b   1.000
_cell.length_c   1.000
_cell.angle_alpha   90.00
_cell.angle_beta   90.00
_cell.angle_gamma   90.00
#
_symmetry.space_group_name_H-M   'P 1'
#
loop_
_entity.id
_entity.type
_entity.pdbx_description
1 polymer ?
#
loop_
_entity_poly.entity_id
_entity_poly.type
_entity_poly.pdbx_seq_one_letter_code
_entity_poly.pdbx_strand_id
1 'polypeptide(L)'
;AANEGQMRVLQVIEDQYPTQAKLCFEGEDYQRAAKTGFSRWLNKAEKETRLKLNKAPAALHLSEATMIDREVQEQIRRKIIESIVMPDNVASLVMLEAYVPEFERMEVARLTIPKLLVGRSLSASQKSLIGKYLKDLDPRTLEGELPNAHRSLCINLGISSFGKFVEFLEKHPNLMGSLGDQRKTEDMRLQPEDLRLANSLGLHLTEIEELRREDFDIQRAVDTGDIDSIVQGLFSFSSAWSDKESVQAPFLAGAEVFGVREMLRFSHSREATRHDALQDFKEIVALYHRLHSECGVSLVQFQRNILAHVNKDRGTYSEGRSFHHLNSIARACKRRISDILTEARGITGLARLGELVSAFEEPSKVGEDWKHLKRYAKIVHIVGQQKAVVHIEKLRATQDPLDAREADWIETVALHPDSNVSLEAVLQFATEPAKFLERPGSALENALAPINYCKVEHLDLSPEELARAYRIGQLDPIQALPEMSITYLLPTDLHEFESTREALDYALGTGSDGYGAAMLPKKLYHRIKHLLPEGVDVVQYIHGEEIPADVEREIEKLLFESKLGLRGIPRKFRAVIHKASSPEGSIVGDDTACCMPFGSPKNTHYMYNPNCSFFTVQIEKPDGGWRTIAQSVVSIDRETGVPFPELKEGTSGGWGISEVLADDILRPGELYFEADNIEMARNYRADWTTHVSLIYKSFARAYVEKISGIRPINEEEMPIGRGYTDVSLDLDVRENTMCKVVPTSYTDNGQSSCYVVELDQPRPFVGEVVREVETMEAWPDQFSPGVSDLTSRDVLQAAYINDLVFPHQDPFYNLYRLQNAIVAKDYNNHLKNRANLSIKYVSPDGTLVGYMLAYHGKLDEDTRRAAKIEGEQEIVFMSLIAGHPNQKDAGGRMLFEFIRRYQEHYLDAGNPLLILTELREGTTYEFAKKRLERLTKTLGTGFEMIEIGEVRQGEEICHRVLIVPSDRAEDFKKLIPT
;
A
#
# COMPACT_ATOMS: atom_id res chain seq x y z
N ALA A 1 1.36 -49.96 13.15
CA ALA A 1 0.08 -49.50 12.55
C ALA A 1 0.29 -48.46 11.44
N ALA A 2 0.58 -47.17 11.71
CA ALA A 2 0.74 -46.15 10.65
C ALA A 2 1.90 -46.43 9.67
N ASN A 3 3.03 -46.98 10.16
CA ASN A 3 4.17 -47.34 9.32
C ASN A 3 3.98 -48.65 8.53
N GLU A 4 3.04 -49.52 8.90
CA GLU A 4 2.79 -50.80 8.19
C GLU A 4 1.92 -50.59 6.93
N GLY A 5 0.98 -49.63 6.98
CA GLY A 5 0.17 -49.27 5.83
C GLY A 5 0.98 -48.59 4.73
N GLN A 6 1.95 -47.76 5.11
CA GLN A 6 2.82 -47.04 4.17
C GLN A 6 3.83 -47.97 3.48
N MET A 7 4.35 -48.97 4.20
CA MET A 7 5.24 -49.99 3.62
C MET A 7 4.51 -50.90 2.61
N ARG A 8 3.22 -51.20 2.83
CA ARG A 8 2.41 -51.97 1.85
C ARG A 8 2.16 -51.22 0.55
N VAL A 9 2.03 -49.89 0.59
CA VAL A 9 1.84 -49.07 -0.62
C VAL A 9 3.13 -49.03 -1.45
N LEU A 10 4.30 -48.92 -0.80
CA LEU A 10 5.60 -48.98 -1.48
C LEU A 10 5.84 -50.34 -2.14
N GLN A 11 5.49 -51.44 -1.46
CA GLN A 11 5.60 -52.80 -2.02
C GLN A 11 4.73 -52.98 -3.28
N VAL A 12 3.51 -52.45 -3.28
CA VAL A 12 2.60 -52.51 -4.44
C VAL A 12 3.14 -51.73 -5.63
N ILE A 13 3.84 -50.62 -5.40
CA ILE A 13 4.44 -49.79 -6.45
C ILE A 13 5.68 -50.46 -7.04
N GLU A 14 6.53 -51.08 -6.23
CA GLU A 14 7.67 -51.88 -6.71
C GLU A 14 7.22 -53.11 -7.52
N ASP A 15 6.15 -53.79 -7.07
CA ASP A 15 5.63 -54.98 -7.73
C ASP A 15 4.91 -54.68 -9.05
N GLN A 16 4.22 -53.53 -9.16
CA GLN A 16 3.47 -53.17 -10.37
C GLN A 16 4.24 -52.32 -11.38
N TYR A 17 5.25 -51.55 -10.95
CA TYR A 17 5.98 -50.60 -11.81
C TYR A 17 7.51 -50.64 -11.58
N PRO A 18 8.17 -51.80 -11.76
CA PRO A 18 9.55 -52.03 -11.32
C PRO A 18 10.59 -51.16 -12.05
N THR A 19 10.30 -50.74 -13.29
CA THR A 19 11.21 -49.90 -14.08
C THR A 19 11.15 -48.43 -13.66
N GLN A 20 9.97 -47.92 -13.29
CA GLN A 20 9.82 -46.55 -12.78
C GLN A 20 10.31 -46.42 -11.34
N ALA A 21 10.10 -47.45 -10.50
CA ALA A 21 10.64 -47.48 -9.15
C ALA A 21 12.18 -47.37 -9.15
N LYS A 22 12.85 -48.07 -10.08
CA LYS A 22 14.31 -48.00 -10.24
C LYS A 22 14.86 -46.64 -10.67
N LEU A 23 14.07 -45.82 -11.38
CA LEU A 23 14.47 -44.47 -11.83
C LEU A 23 14.29 -43.40 -10.73
N CYS A 24 13.45 -43.66 -9.74
CA CYS A 24 13.15 -42.73 -8.65
C CYS A 24 13.95 -42.99 -7.36
N PHE A 25 14.53 -44.18 -7.22
CA PHE A 25 15.20 -44.61 -5.99
C PHE A 25 16.65 -45.04 -6.26
N GLU A 26 17.56 -44.07 -6.41
CA GLU A 26 19.00 -44.27 -6.24
C GLU A 26 19.55 -43.28 -5.19
N GLY A 27 20.36 -43.77 -4.25
CA GLY A 27 21.21 -42.93 -3.39
C GLY A 27 20.57 -42.34 -2.12
N GLU A 28 21.41 -41.65 -1.33
CA GLU A 28 21.26 -41.20 0.08
C GLU A 28 19.97 -40.42 0.44
N ASP A 29 19.14 -40.05 -0.53
CA ASP A 29 17.87 -39.33 -0.33
C ASP A 29 16.80 -40.17 0.42
N TYR A 30 16.86 -41.50 0.31
CA TYR A 30 15.95 -42.40 1.03
C TYR A 30 16.12 -42.30 2.56
N GLN A 31 17.35 -42.10 3.05
CA GLN A 31 17.62 -41.93 4.49
C GLN A 31 17.30 -40.51 4.99
N ARG A 32 17.36 -39.50 4.13
CA ARG A 32 16.99 -38.11 4.46
C ARG A 32 15.47 -37.94 4.58
N ALA A 33 14.70 -38.56 3.68
CA ALA A 33 13.23 -38.49 3.69
C ALA A 33 12.61 -39.07 4.98
N ALA A 34 13.27 -40.07 5.59
CA ALA A 34 12.84 -40.65 6.87
C ALA A 34 12.99 -39.68 8.06
N LYS A 35 13.85 -38.64 7.96
CA LYS A 35 14.08 -37.65 9.04
C LYS A 35 13.30 -36.35 8.90
N THR A 36 12.93 -35.91 7.69
CA THR A 36 12.37 -34.55 7.46
C THR A 36 10.89 -34.50 7.05
N GLY A 37 10.20 -35.64 7.05
CA GLY A 37 8.75 -35.72 6.81
C GLY A 37 8.38 -35.83 5.32
N PHE A 38 7.74 -36.95 4.98
CA PHE A 38 7.42 -37.41 3.63
C PHE A 38 6.60 -36.42 2.77
N SER A 39 5.76 -35.60 3.40
CA SER A 39 4.87 -34.64 2.70
C SER A 39 5.62 -33.47 2.04
N ARG A 40 6.74 -33.01 2.61
CA ARG A 40 7.55 -31.94 2.00
C ARG A 40 8.37 -32.42 0.80
N TRP A 41 8.78 -33.69 0.80
CA TRP A 41 9.53 -34.29 -0.31
C TRP A 41 8.62 -34.56 -1.51
N LEU A 42 7.39 -35.05 -1.28
CA LEU A 42 6.39 -35.26 -2.33
C LEU A 42 6.04 -33.96 -3.08
N ASN A 43 5.86 -32.85 -2.35
CA ASN A 43 5.60 -31.54 -2.97
C ASN A 43 6.79 -31.02 -3.80
N LYS A 44 8.03 -31.39 -3.43
CA LYS A 44 9.24 -31.00 -4.17
C LYS A 44 9.40 -31.85 -5.45
N ALA A 45 9.22 -33.17 -5.35
CA ALA A 45 9.25 -34.08 -6.49
C ALA A 45 8.13 -33.78 -7.51
N GLU A 46 6.94 -33.41 -7.03
CA GLU A 46 5.83 -32.95 -7.87
C GLU A 46 6.19 -31.65 -8.61
N LYS A 47 6.82 -30.67 -7.93
CA LYS A 47 7.29 -29.42 -8.52
C LYS A 47 8.37 -29.64 -9.59
N GLU A 48 9.34 -30.51 -9.34
CA GLU A 48 10.44 -30.81 -10.26
C GLU A 48 9.97 -31.64 -11.47
N THR A 49 9.01 -32.55 -11.27
CA THR A 49 8.37 -33.30 -12.37
C THR A 49 7.54 -32.35 -13.26
N ARG A 50 6.84 -31.37 -12.66
CA ARG A 50 6.14 -30.29 -13.38
C ARG A 50 7.09 -29.43 -14.20
N LEU A 51 8.27 -29.11 -13.67
CA LEU A 51 9.29 -28.33 -14.37
C LEU A 51 9.92 -29.10 -15.56
N LYS A 52 10.06 -30.42 -15.44
CA LYS A 52 10.58 -31.30 -16.52
C LYS A 52 9.55 -31.55 -17.61
N LEU A 53 8.26 -31.66 -17.28
CA LEU A 53 7.17 -31.80 -18.25
C LEU A 53 6.92 -30.53 -19.07
N ASN A 54 7.12 -29.34 -18.49
CA ASN A 54 6.99 -28.05 -19.19
C ASN A 54 8.15 -27.74 -20.16
N LYS A 55 9.24 -28.52 -20.15
CA LYS A 55 10.43 -28.30 -21.01
C LYS A 55 10.62 -29.37 -22.11
N ALA A 56 9.73 -30.34 -22.23
CA ALA A 56 9.82 -31.34 -23.30
C ALA A 56 9.14 -30.83 -24.58
N PRO A 57 9.82 -30.80 -25.74
CA PRO A 57 9.16 -30.56 -27.02
C PRO A 57 8.18 -31.71 -27.27
N ALA A 58 6.90 -31.40 -27.52
CA ALA A 58 5.86 -32.36 -27.88
C ALA A 58 6.03 -33.00 -29.28
N ALA A 59 7.24 -32.92 -29.86
CA ALA A 59 7.65 -33.64 -31.05
C ALA A 59 8.44 -34.90 -30.68
N LEU A 60 7.86 -35.76 -29.84
CA LEU A 60 8.25 -37.16 -29.80
C LEU A 60 7.47 -37.86 -30.92
N HIS A 61 8.17 -38.10 -32.01
CA HIS A 61 7.75 -38.77 -33.24
C HIS A 61 6.58 -39.76 -33.08
N LEU A 62 5.37 -39.32 -33.45
CA LEU A 62 4.27 -40.22 -33.83
C LEU A 62 4.50 -40.86 -35.22
N SER A 63 5.62 -40.53 -35.89
CA SER A 63 5.99 -41.10 -37.19
C SER A 63 6.81 -42.40 -37.12
N GLU A 64 7.19 -42.89 -35.94
CA GLU A 64 7.93 -44.16 -35.79
C GLU A 64 7.13 -45.30 -35.13
N ALA A 65 5.81 -45.17 -35.02
CA ALA A 65 4.94 -46.21 -34.48
C ALA A 65 4.06 -46.85 -35.57
N THR A 66 4.66 -47.46 -36.59
CA THR A 66 3.95 -48.26 -37.61
C THR A 66 3.47 -49.64 -37.12
N MET A 67 3.49 -49.92 -35.81
CA MET A 67 3.02 -51.21 -35.25
C MET A 67 2.23 -51.09 -33.94
N ILE A 68 1.44 -50.03 -33.75
CA ILE A 68 0.50 -49.96 -32.62
C ILE A 68 -0.93 -50.11 -33.16
N ASP A 69 -1.67 -51.03 -32.54
CA ASP A 69 -3.08 -51.31 -32.84
C ASP A 69 -3.93 -50.02 -32.77
N ARG A 70 -4.90 -49.90 -33.67
CA ARG A 70 -5.75 -48.71 -33.82
C ARG A 70 -6.56 -48.42 -32.55
N GLU A 71 -6.89 -49.44 -31.76
CA GLU A 71 -7.59 -49.32 -30.48
C GLU A 71 -6.66 -48.78 -29.38
N VAL A 72 -5.38 -49.14 -29.42
CA VAL A 72 -4.35 -48.62 -28.51
C VAL A 72 -3.98 -47.18 -28.86
N GLN A 73 -3.92 -46.83 -30.15
CA GLN A 73 -3.78 -45.43 -30.58
C GLN A 73 -4.94 -44.58 -30.07
N GLU A 74 -6.18 -45.08 -30.15
CA GLU A 74 -7.36 -44.35 -29.68
C GLU A 74 -7.42 -44.24 -28.14
N GLN A 75 -6.93 -45.26 -27.40
CA GLN A 75 -6.79 -45.19 -25.95
C GLN A 75 -5.68 -44.21 -25.49
N ILE A 76 -4.54 -44.19 -26.19
CA ILE A 76 -3.46 -43.23 -25.93
C ILE A 76 -3.95 -41.81 -26.24
N ARG A 77 -4.67 -41.64 -27.36
CA ARG A 77 -5.28 -40.37 -27.77
C ARG A 77 -6.30 -39.87 -26.73
N ARG A 78 -7.18 -40.74 -26.23
CA ARG A 78 -8.09 -40.40 -25.11
C ARG A 78 -7.33 -40.00 -23.84
N LYS A 79 -6.29 -40.75 -23.46
CA LYS A 79 -5.48 -40.42 -22.27
C LYS A 79 -4.70 -39.11 -22.40
N ILE A 80 -4.21 -38.78 -23.60
CA ILE A 80 -3.55 -37.50 -23.88
C ILE A 80 -4.57 -36.36 -23.74
N ILE A 81 -5.76 -36.50 -24.34
CA ILE A 81 -6.85 -35.51 -24.20
C ILE A 81 -7.25 -35.36 -22.72
N GLU A 82 -7.40 -36.47 -21.98
CA GLU A 82 -7.68 -36.44 -20.53
C GLU A 82 -6.56 -35.80 -19.71
N SER A 83 -5.29 -35.93 -20.12
CA SER A 83 -4.14 -35.34 -19.43
C SER A 83 -3.94 -33.84 -19.69
N ILE A 84 -4.39 -33.35 -20.85
CA ILE A 84 -4.40 -31.91 -21.19
C ILE A 84 -5.55 -31.20 -20.44
N VAL A 85 -6.63 -31.92 -20.15
CA VAL A 85 -7.83 -31.41 -19.47
C VAL A 85 -7.66 -31.50 -17.94
N MET A 86 -6.91 -30.56 -17.36
CA MET A 86 -6.97 -30.32 -15.91
C MET A 86 -8.14 -29.38 -15.55
N PRO A 87 -8.93 -29.68 -14.49
CA PRO A 87 -10.22 -29.02 -14.23
C PRO A 87 -10.18 -27.50 -14.00
N ASP A 88 -9.03 -26.93 -13.62
CA ASP A 88 -8.96 -25.56 -13.08
C ASP A 88 -8.05 -24.60 -13.86
N ASN A 89 -7.53 -24.98 -15.04
CA ASN A 89 -6.50 -24.17 -15.73
C ASN A 89 -7.03 -23.52 -17.03
N VAL A 90 -7.09 -22.18 -17.05
CA VAL A 90 -7.42 -21.38 -18.24
C VAL A 90 -6.37 -21.55 -19.35
N ALA A 91 -5.13 -21.92 -19.01
CA ALA A 91 -4.06 -22.19 -19.98
C ALA A 91 -4.38 -23.36 -20.93
N SER A 92 -5.23 -24.31 -20.51
CA SER A 92 -5.65 -25.45 -21.33
C SER A 92 -6.51 -25.04 -22.53
N LEU A 93 -7.16 -23.87 -22.49
CA LEU A 93 -8.07 -23.37 -23.52
C LEU A 93 -7.36 -22.58 -24.63
N VAL A 94 -6.25 -21.91 -24.31
CA VAL A 94 -5.38 -21.25 -25.31
C VAL A 94 -4.60 -22.31 -26.09
N MET A 95 -4.18 -23.38 -25.42
CA MET A 95 -3.53 -24.54 -26.03
C MET A 95 -4.42 -25.26 -27.07
N LEU A 96 -5.74 -25.18 -26.90
CA LEU A 96 -6.74 -25.79 -27.79
C LEU A 96 -6.72 -25.18 -29.21
N GLU A 97 -6.48 -23.88 -29.34
CA GLU A 97 -6.37 -23.23 -30.65
C GLU A 97 -4.96 -23.32 -31.24
N ALA A 98 -3.93 -23.39 -30.40
CA ALA A 98 -2.53 -23.43 -30.82
C ALA A 98 -2.00 -24.84 -31.17
N TYR A 99 -2.51 -25.90 -30.53
CA TYR A 99 -1.89 -27.23 -30.60
C TYR A 99 -2.84 -28.40 -30.92
N VAL A 100 -4.17 -28.20 -30.96
CA VAL A 100 -5.14 -29.25 -31.31
C VAL A 100 -5.64 -29.08 -32.75
N PRO A 101 -5.60 -30.13 -33.60
CA PRO A 101 -6.14 -30.09 -34.96
C PRO A 101 -7.63 -29.70 -34.99
N GLU A 102 -8.04 -28.90 -35.98
CA GLU A 102 -9.38 -28.29 -36.07
C GLU A 102 -10.53 -29.30 -35.92
N PHE A 103 -10.39 -30.50 -36.49
CA PHE A 103 -11.41 -31.55 -36.42
C PHE A 103 -11.56 -32.20 -35.04
N GLU A 104 -10.59 -32.03 -34.13
CA GLU A 104 -10.61 -32.56 -32.76
C GLU A 104 -11.03 -31.51 -31.73
N ARG A 105 -11.03 -30.23 -32.09
CA ARG A 105 -11.35 -29.11 -31.19
C ARG A 105 -12.78 -29.19 -30.64
N MET A 106 -13.72 -29.69 -31.44
CA MET A 106 -15.11 -29.86 -31.02
C MET A 106 -15.26 -30.95 -29.94
N GLU A 107 -14.52 -32.06 -30.06
CA GLU A 107 -14.51 -33.15 -29.08
C GLU A 107 -13.86 -32.68 -27.76
N VAL A 108 -12.73 -31.98 -27.84
CA VAL A 108 -12.03 -31.45 -26.67
C VAL A 108 -12.85 -30.33 -25.99
N ALA A 109 -13.45 -29.42 -26.75
CA ALA A 109 -14.36 -28.40 -26.23
C ALA A 109 -15.54 -29.02 -25.49
N ARG A 110 -16.13 -30.07 -26.07
CA ARG A 110 -17.24 -30.85 -25.50
C ARG A 110 -16.86 -31.52 -24.17
N LEU A 111 -15.63 -32.02 -24.03
CA LEU A 111 -15.15 -32.65 -22.78
C LEU A 111 -14.69 -31.66 -21.70
N THR A 112 -14.28 -30.45 -22.09
CA THR A 112 -13.60 -29.48 -21.21
C THR A 112 -14.55 -28.41 -20.67
N ILE A 113 -15.39 -27.85 -21.54
CA ILE A 113 -16.25 -26.70 -21.20
C ILE A 113 -17.32 -27.03 -20.15
N PRO A 114 -17.99 -28.19 -20.18
CA PRO A 114 -18.93 -28.55 -19.14
C PRO A 114 -18.32 -28.61 -17.73
N LYS A 115 -17.03 -28.94 -17.62
CA LYS A 115 -16.28 -28.96 -16.34
C LYS A 115 -15.92 -27.55 -15.85
N LEU A 116 -15.77 -26.59 -16.77
CA LEU A 116 -15.47 -25.18 -16.48
C LEU A 116 -16.70 -24.36 -16.04
N LEU A 117 -17.91 -24.90 -16.19
CA LEU A 117 -19.16 -24.26 -15.74
C LEU A 117 -19.39 -24.38 -14.22
N VAL A 118 -18.54 -25.11 -13.50
CA VAL A 118 -18.70 -25.35 -12.07
C VAL A 118 -18.18 -24.14 -11.26
N GLY A 119 -19.10 -23.30 -10.78
CA GLY A 119 -18.86 -22.40 -9.65
C GLY A 119 -18.23 -21.03 -9.90
N ARG A 120 -18.05 -20.55 -11.14
CA ARG A 120 -17.52 -19.20 -11.45
C ARG A 120 -18.18 -18.55 -12.67
N SER A 121 -18.11 -17.21 -12.78
CA SER A 121 -18.47 -16.49 -14.00
C SER A 121 -17.51 -16.86 -15.14
N LEU A 122 -18.07 -17.15 -16.32
CA LEU A 122 -17.26 -17.42 -17.51
C LEU A 122 -16.46 -16.16 -17.90
N SER A 123 -15.17 -16.31 -18.18
CA SER A 123 -14.32 -15.28 -18.79
C SER A 123 -14.73 -14.98 -20.23
N ALA A 124 -14.33 -13.82 -20.78
CA ALA A 124 -14.61 -13.46 -22.17
C ALA A 124 -14.07 -14.51 -23.16
N SER A 125 -12.88 -15.05 -22.92
CA SER A 125 -12.26 -16.10 -23.74
C SER A 125 -13.05 -17.41 -23.71
N GLN A 126 -13.54 -17.82 -22.53
CA GLN A 126 -14.41 -19.00 -22.42
C GLN A 126 -15.74 -18.81 -23.17
N LYS A 127 -16.35 -17.63 -23.09
CA LYS A 127 -17.59 -17.30 -23.81
C LYS A 127 -17.39 -17.31 -25.33
N SER A 128 -16.26 -16.77 -25.79
CA SER A 128 -15.88 -16.78 -27.21
C SER A 128 -15.74 -18.21 -27.74
N LEU A 129 -15.02 -19.06 -27.00
CA LEU A 129 -14.83 -20.48 -27.35
C LEU A 129 -16.15 -21.27 -27.34
N ILE A 130 -17.02 -21.05 -26.35
CA ILE A 130 -18.36 -21.64 -26.32
C ILE A 130 -19.17 -21.17 -27.54
N GLY A 131 -19.15 -19.88 -27.84
CA GLY A 131 -19.81 -19.29 -28.99
C GLY A 131 -19.29 -19.80 -30.33
N LYS A 132 -18.03 -20.22 -30.39
CA LYS A 132 -17.35 -20.71 -31.60
C LYS A 132 -17.55 -22.20 -31.83
N TYR A 133 -17.47 -23.03 -30.79
CA TYR A 133 -17.41 -24.50 -30.93
C TYR A 133 -18.64 -25.24 -30.41
N LEU A 134 -19.42 -24.66 -29.47
CA LEU A 134 -20.53 -25.36 -28.80
C LEU A 134 -21.88 -24.65 -28.94
N LYS A 135 -21.93 -23.47 -29.55
CA LYS A 135 -23.12 -22.59 -29.58
C LYS A 135 -24.41 -23.31 -29.98
N ASP A 136 -24.33 -24.15 -31.02
CA ASP A 136 -25.48 -24.87 -31.59
C ASP A 136 -25.65 -26.28 -31.01
N LEU A 137 -24.73 -26.72 -30.14
CA LEU A 137 -24.80 -28.02 -29.50
C LEU A 137 -25.95 -28.04 -28.49
N ASP A 138 -26.74 -29.10 -28.51
CA ASP A 138 -27.84 -29.26 -27.57
C ASP A 138 -27.31 -29.77 -26.21
N PRO A 139 -27.31 -28.96 -25.14
CA PRO A 139 -26.79 -29.35 -23.83
C PRO A 139 -27.55 -30.55 -23.23
N ARG A 140 -28.77 -30.82 -23.70
CA ARG A 140 -29.59 -31.97 -23.25
C ARG A 140 -29.01 -33.32 -23.71
N THR A 141 -28.16 -33.30 -24.74
CA THR A 141 -27.54 -34.49 -25.34
C THR A 141 -26.18 -34.87 -24.73
N LEU A 142 -25.66 -34.04 -23.81
CA LEU A 142 -24.35 -34.20 -23.17
C LEU A 142 -24.39 -35.09 -21.90
N GLU A 143 -24.80 -36.35 -22.07
CA GLU A 143 -24.91 -37.32 -20.99
C GLU A 143 -23.54 -37.74 -20.45
N GLY A 144 -23.32 -37.60 -19.13
CA GLY A 144 -22.05 -37.91 -18.47
C GLY A 144 -20.94 -36.85 -18.62
N GLU A 145 -21.15 -35.85 -19.49
CA GLU A 145 -20.19 -34.77 -19.75
C GLU A 145 -20.62 -33.45 -19.10
N LEU A 146 -21.91 -33.14 -19.11
CA LEU A 146 -22.49 -32.01 -18.39
C LEU A 146 -23.03 -32.48 -17.03
N PRO A 147 -22.77 -31.77 -15.91
CA PRO A 147 -23.31 -32.17 -14.61
C PRO A 147 -24.83 -32.35 -14.69
N ASN A 148 -25.37 -33.41 -14.09
CA ASN A 148 -26.78 -33.80 -14.18
C ASN A 148 -27.73 -32.62 -13.90
N ALA A 149 -27.37 -31.78 -12.92
CA ALA A 149 -28.06 -30.54 -12.61
C ALA A 149 -28.25 -29.57 -13.78
N HIS A 150 -27.18 -29.32 -14.54
CA HIS A 150 -27.18 -28.39 -15.67
C HIS A 150 -27.96 -28.97 -16.85
N ARG A 151 -27.87 -30.30 -17.06
CA ARG A 151 -28.66 -31.01 -18.07
C ARG A 151 -30.15 -30.99 -17.73
N SER A 152 -30.51 -31.32 -16.49
CA SER A 152 -31.89 -31.26 -15.97
C SER A 152 -32.45 -29.84 -16.08
N LEU A 153 -31.65 -28.81 -15.79
CA LEU A 153 -32.05 -27.41 -15.98
C LEU A 153 -32.38 -27.10 -17.44
N CYS A 154 -31.53 -27.53 -18.37
CA CYS A 154 -31.78 -27.33 -19.80
C CYS A 154 -33.03 -28.06 -20.28
N ILE A 155 -33.27 -29.28 -19.80
CA ILE A 155 -34.46 -30.07 -20.12
C ILE A 155 -35.72 -29.36 -19.61
N ASN A 156 -35.74 -28.99 -18.33
CA ASN A 156 -36.93 -28.43 -17.69
C ASN A 156 -37.27 -27.01 -18.19
N LEU A 157 -36.26 -26.23 -18.60
CA LEU A 157 -36.46 -24.89 -19.15
C LEU A 157 -36.54 -24.84 -20.68
N GLY A 158 -36.48 -26.00 -21.36
CA GLY A 158 -36.55 -26.08 -22.82
C GLY A 158 -35.37 -25.41 -23.53
N ILE A 159 -34.20 -25.33 -22.89
CA ILE A 159 -32.99 -24.74 -23.47
C ILE A 159 -32.37 -25.75 -24.44
N SER A 160 -32.49 -25.45 -25.73
CA SER A 160 -32.16 -26.38 -26.83
C SER A 160 -30.78 -26.20 -27.43
N SER A 161 -29.96 -25.29 -26.90
CA SER A 161 -28.63 -24.95 -27.45
C SER A 161 -27.73 -24.36 -26.37
N PHE A 162 -26.43 -24.67 -26.42
CA PHE A 162 -25.47 -24.23 -25.41
C PHE A 162 -25.28 -22.72 -25.40
N GLY A 163 -25.42 -22.05 -26.56
CA GLY A 163 -25.42 -20.58 -26.62
C GLY A 163 -26.55 -19.95 -25.80
N LYS A 164 -27.77 -20.48 -25.92
CA LYS A 164 -28.91 -20.07 -25.08
C LYS A 164 -28.71 -20.44 -23.62
N PHE A 165 -28.01 -21.54 -23.33
CA PHE A 165 -27.69 -21.94 -21.97
C PHE A 165 -26.75 -20.95 -21.28
N VAL A 166 -25.69 -20.51 -21.98
CA VAL A 166 -24.80 -19.46 -21.48
C VAL A 166 -25.53 -18.14 -21.31
N GLU A 167 -26.31 -17.71 -22.31
CA GLU A 167 -27.11 -16.48 -22.23
C GLU A 167 -28.08 -16.54 -21.03
N PHE A 168 -28.64 -17.71 -20.76
CA PHE A 168 -29.48 -17.96 -19.61
C PHE A 168 -28.70 -17.86 -18.29
N LEU A 169 -27.54 -18.51 -18.16
CA LEU A 169 -26.69 -18.42 -16.96
C LEU A 169 -26.18 -16.99 -16.72
N GLU A 170 -25.96 -16.19 -17.77
CA GLU A 170 -25.60 -14.77 -17.66
C GLU A 170 -26.75 -13.89 -17.16
N LYS A 171 -27.99 -14.20 -17.59
CA LYS A 171 -29.20 -13.54 -17.08
C LYS A 171 -29.51 -13.95 -15.65
N HIS A 172 -29.02 -15.11 -15.21
CA HIS A 172 -29.26 -15.69 -13.90
C HIS A 172 -27.94 -16.09 -13.20
N PRO A 173 -27.03 -15.14 -12.89
CA PRO A 173 -25.70 -15.44 -12.37
C PRO A 173 -25.73 -16.13 -10.99
N ASN A 174 -26.80 -15.92 -10.22
CA ASN A 174 -27.02 -16.55 -8.92
C ASN A 174 -27.22 -18.08 -9.01
N LEU A 175 -27.47 -18.59 -10.21
CA LEU A 175 -27.61 -20.00 -10.54
C LEU A 175 -26.22 -20.67 -10.69
N MET A 176 -25.19 -19.93 -11.10
CA MET A 176 -23.83 -20.45 -11.25
C MET A 176 -23.18 -20.81 -9.91
N GLY A 177 -23.42 -19.98 -8.87
CA GLY A 177 -22.90 -20.24 -7.52
C GLY A 177 -23.57 -21.42 -6.83
N SER A 178 -24.88 -21.62 -7.07
CA SER A 178 -25.64 -22.74 -6.50
C SER A 178 -25.44 -24.06 -7.26
N LEU A 179 -25.10 -24.00 -8.55
CA LEU A 179 -24.77 -25.16 -9.39
C LEU A 179 -23.37 -25.76 -9.12
N GLY A 180 -22.53 -25.07 -8.34
CA GLY A 180 -21.19 -25.55 -7.96
C GLY A 180 -21.20 -26.69 -6.93
N ASP A 181 -22.24 -26.77 -6.08
CA ASP A 181 -22.40 -27.85 -5.11
C ASP A 181 -23.14 -29.03 -5.76
N GLN A 182 -22.37 -29.95 -6.35
CA GLN A 182 -22.90 -31.10 -7.10
C GLN A 182 -23.87 -31.96 -6.27
N ARG A 183 -23.75 -31.99 -4.93
CA ARG A 183 -24.62 -32.81 -4.06
C ARG A 183 -26.03 -32.26 -3.90
N LYS A 184 -26.26 -30.96 -4.11
CA LYS A 184 -27.58 -30.32 -3.95
C LYS A 184 -28.40 -30.26 -5.25
N THR A 185 -27.76 -30.51 -6.39
CA THR A 185 -28.24 -30.03 -7.68
C THR A 185 -28.70 -31.15 -8.63
N GLU A 186 -28.36 -32.42 -8.36
CA GLU A 186 -28.76 -33.57 -9.19
C GLU A 186 -30.28 -33.76 -9.32
N ASP A 187 -31.07 -33.29 -8.36
CA ASP A 187 -32.53 -33.47 -8.32
C ASP A 187 -33.34 -32.19 -8.66
N MET A 188 -32.72 -31.08 -9.06
CA MET A 188 -33.44 -29.81 -9.27
C MET A 188 -34.42 -29.87 -10.46
N ARG A 189 -35.71 -29.59 -10.22
CA ARG A 189 -36.80 -29.62 -11.22
C ARG A 189 -37.36 -28.23 -11.56
N LEU A 190 -36.50 -27.22 -11.69
CA LEU A 190 -36.91 -25.82 -11.90
C LEU A 190 -37.87 -25.63 -13.08
N GLN A 191 -38.95 -24.87 -12.86
CA GLN A 191 -39.93 -24.46 -13.86
C GLN A 191 -39.69 -23.01 -14.32
N PRO A 192 -40.21 -22.60 -15.49
CA PRO A 192 -40.14 -21.21 -15.94
C PRO A 192 -40.75 -20.20 -14.94
N GLU A 193 -41.76 -20.60 -14.17
CA GLU A 193 -42.36 -19.76 -13.13
C GLU A 193 -41.40 -19.48 -11.97
N ASP A 194 -40.53 -20.44 -11.61
CA ASP A 194 -39.56 -20.31 -10.51
C ASP A 194 -38.56 -19.18 -10.77
N LEU A 195 -38.21 -18.95 -12.03
CA LEU A 195 -37.33 -17.84 -12.45
C LEU A 195 -37.98 -16.47 -12.26
N ARG A 196 -39.27 -16.37 -12.58
CA ARG A 196 -40.03 -15.14 -12.35
C ARG A 196 -40.16 -14.89 -10.86
N LEU A 197 -40.43 -15.96 -10.09
CA LEU A 197 -40.57 -15.91 -8.65
C LEU A 197 -39.26 -15.50 -7.97
N ALA A 198 -38.13 -16.12 -8.32
CA ALA A 198 -36.79 -15.78 -7.83
C ALA A 198 -36.45 -14.32 -8.04
N ASN A 199 -36.67 -13.82 -9.26
CA ASN A 199 -36.39 -12.43 -9.60
C ASN A 199 -37.35 -11.46 -8.89
N SER A 200 -38.62 -11.84 -8.71
CA SER A 200 -39.62 -10.97 -8.09
C SER A 200 -39.45 -10.84 -6.57
N LEU A 201 -39.01 -11.91 -5.89
CA LEU A 201 -38.87 -12.01 -4.45
C LEU A 201 -37.44 -11.81 -3.97
N GLY A 202 -36.44 -11.95 -4.84
CA GLY A 202 -35.03 -11.94 -4.42
C GLY A 202 -34.69 -13.22 -3.65
N LEU A 203 -34.98 -14.38 -4.24
CA LEU A 203 -34.60 -15.67 -3.67
C LEU A 203 -33.64 -16.40 -4.60
N HIS A 204 -32.79 -17.26 -4.05
CA HIS A 204 -32.05 -18.21 -4.86
C HIS A 204 -33.00 -19.28 -5.40
N LEU A 205 -32.75 -19.75 -6.61
CA LEU A 205 -33.59 -20.76 -7.25
C LEU A 205 -33.55 -22.10 -6.51
N THR A 206 -32.45 -22.42 -5.83
CA THR A 206 -32.37 -23.59 -4.95
C THR A 206 -33.36 -23.50 -3.79
N GLU A 207 -33.58 -22.29 -3.25
CA GLU A 207 -34.53 -22.09 -2.16
C GLU A 207 -35.96 -22.23 -2.66
N ILE A 208 -36.27 -21.72 -3.87
CA ILE A 208 -37.59 -21.91 -4.47
C ILE A 208 -37.86 -23.39 -4.74
N GLU A 209 -36.86 -24.11 -5.23
CA GLU A 209 -36.97 -25.56 -5.44
C GLU A 209 -37.19 -26.32 -4.12
N GLU A 210 -36.42 -25.99 -3.07
CA GLU A 210 -36.58 -26.57 -1.73
C GLU A 210 -37.98 -26.32 -1.18
N LEU A 211 -38.47 -25.08 -1.25
CA LEU A 211 -39.82 -24.72 -0.81
C LEU A 211 -40.90 -25.47 -1.59
N ARG A 212 -40.72 -25.59 -2.91
CA ARG A 212 -41.69 -26.27 -3.77
C ARG A 212 -41.73 -27.78 -3.54
N ARG A 213 -40.59 -28.41 -3.22
CA ARG A 213 -40.54 -29.85 -2.85
C ARG A 213 -41.34 -30.14 -1.58
N GLU A 214 -41.37 -29.19 -0.68
CA GLU A 214 -42.15 -29.24 0.56
C GLU A 214 -43.59 -28.71 0.38
N ASP A 215 -44.04 -28.53 -0.87
CA ASP A 215 -45.38 -28.03 -1.24
C ASP A 215 -45.72 -26.66 -0.63
N PHE A 216 -44.70 -25.82 -0.41
CA PHE A 216 -44.85 -24.49 0.17
C PHE A 216 -44.95 -23.39 -0.89
N ASP A 217 -46.11 -22.73 -0.96
CA ASP A 217 -46.36 -21.61 -1.86
C ASP A 217 -45.87 -20.27 -1.25
N ILE A 218 -44.58 -19.99 -1.47
CA ILE A 218 -43.93 -18.76 -1.01
C ILE A 218 -44.55 -17.49 -1.63
N GLN A 219 -45.06 -17.56 -2.87
CA GLN A 219 -45.66 -16.39 -3.52
C GLN A 219 -46.96 -16.01 -2.80
N ARG A 220 -47.82 -17.00 -2.52
CA ARG A 220 -49.03 -16.79 -1.75
C ARG A 220 -48.73 -16.27 -0.35
N ALA A 221 -47.77 -16.86 0.35
CA ALA A 221 -47.41 -16.44 1.71
C ALA A 221 -46.90 -14.99 1.73
N VAL A 222 -46.09 -14.59 0.75
CA VAL A 222 -45.61 -13.20 0.60
C VAL A 222 -46.77 -12.25 0.25
N ASP A 223 -47.69 -12.66 -0.62
CA ASP A 223 -48.84 -11.83 -1.04
C ASP A 223 -49.87 -11.65 0.07
N THR A 224 -50.05 -12.66 0.93
CA THR A 224 -50.91 -12.56 2.11
C THR A 224 -50.22 -11.86 3.29
N GLY A 225 -48.91 -11.62 3.21
CA GLY A 225 -48.12 -11.05 4.30
C GLY A 225 -48.07 -11.95 5.53
N ASP A 226 -48.20 -13.27 5.35
CA ASP A 226 -48.27 -14.23 6.45
C ASP A 226 -46.84 -14.58 6.92
N ILE A 227 -46.36 -13.80 7.89
CA ILE A 227 -45.01 -13.94 8.44
C ILE A 227 -44.82 -15.32 9.09
N ASP A 228 -45.82 -15.86 9.78
CA ASP A 228 -45.73 -17.15 10.47
C ASP A 228 -45.58 -18.31 9.47
N SER A 229 -46.33 -18.28 8.38
CA SER A 229 -46.17 -19.25 7.29
C SER A 229 -44.79 -19.14 6.65
N ILE A 230 -44.24 -17.94 6.48
CA ILE A 230 -42.90 -17.73 5.91
C ILE A 230 -41.80 -18.18 6.89
N VAL A 231 -41.96 -17.98 8.19
CA VAL A 231 -41.06 -18.54 9.21
C VAL A 231 -41.08 -20.07 9.13
N GLN A 232 -42.27 -20.67 9.07
CA GLN A 232 -42.39 -22.13 9.02
C GLN A 232 -41.84 -22.73 7.72
N GLY A 233 -42.03 -22.08 6.57
CA GLY A 233 -41.51 -22.54 5.28
C GLY A 233 -40.04 -22.17 5.04
N LEU A 234 -39.71 -20.89 5.03
CA LEU A 234 -38.39 -20.39 4.64
C LEU A 234 -37.29 -20.77 5.64
N PHE A 235 -37.56 -20.65 6.94
CA PHE A 235 -36.53 -20.82 7.98
C PHE A 235 -36.32 -22.27 8.42
N SER A 236 -37.31 -23.14 8.20
CA SER A 236 -37.22 -24.56 8.57
C SER A 236 -36.53 -25.40 7.50
N PHE A 237 -36.57 -24.97 6.24
CA PHE A 237 -36.15 -25.81 5.10
C PHE A 237 -34.86 -25.34 4.41
N SER A 238 -34.51 -24.05 4.46
CA SER A 238 -33.28 -23.55 3.84
C SER A 238 -32.17 -23.31 4.86
N SER A 239 -31.03 -23.98 4.67
CA SER A 239 -29.84 -23.83 5.53
C SER A 239 -29.27 -22.40 5.52
N ALA A 240 -29.59 -21.59 4.50
CA ALA A 240 -29.15 -20.20 4.42
C ALA A 240 -29.88 -19.28 5.43
N TRP A 241 -30.94 -19.78 6.07
CA TRP A 241 -31.76 -19.06 7.05
C TRP A 241 -31.63 -19.64 8.46
N SER A 242 -30.77 -20.62 8.71
CA SER A 242 -30.75 -21.35 9.99
C SER A 242 -30.26 -20.52 11.20
N ASP A 243 -29.57 -19.41 10.96
CA ASP A 243 -29.08 -18.52 12.02
C ASP A 243 -30.24 -17.71 12.63
N LYS A 244 -30.65 -18.10 13.84
CA LYS A 244 -31.76 -17.48 14.55
C LYS A 244 -31.45 -16.05 14.99
N GLU A 245 -30.22 -15.77 15.40
CA GLU A 245 -29.86 -14.52 16.08
C GLU A 245 -29.50 -13.42 15.07
N SER A 246 -28.69 -13.75 14.06
CA SER A 246 -28.15 -12.75 13.12
C SER A 246 -28.90 -12.70 11.79
N VAL A 247 -29.79 -13.67 11.50
CA VAL A 247 -30.55 -13.70 10.23
C VAL A 247 -32.06 -13.70 10.47
N GLN A 248 -32.61 -14.70 11.16
CA GLN A 248 -34.07 -14.82 11.32
C GLN A 248 -34.67 -13.68 12.13
N ALA A 249 -34.17 -13.43 13.35
CA ALA A 249 -34.75 -12.41 14.23
C ALA A 249 -34.66 -10.98 13.64
N PRO A 250 -33.53 -10.55 13.02
CA PRO A 250 -33.47 -9.27 12.34
C PRO A 250 -34.35 -9.19 11.09
N PHE A 251 -34.47 -10.29 10.32
CA PHE A 251 -35.38 -10.34 9.18
C PHE A 251 -36.83 -10.13 9.61
N LEU A 252 -37.28 -10.80 10.68
CA LEU A 252 -38.65 -10.68 11.19
C LEU A 252 -38.96 -9.26 11.65
N ALA A 253 -38.05 -8.67 12.43
CA ALA A 253 -38.16 -7.28 12.87
C ALA A 253 -38.26 -6.31 11.68
N GLY A 254 -37.52 -6.57 10.60
CA GLY A 254 -37.62 -5.82 9.36
C GLY A 254 -38.93 -6.07 8.62
N ALA A 255 -39.40 -7.32 8.54
CA ALA A 255 -40.58 -7.72 7.78
C ALA A 255 -41.87 -7.18 8.39
N GLU A 256 -41.94 -7.06 9.72
CA GLU A 256 -43.04 -6.39 10.43
C GLU A 256 -43.20 -4.91 10.01
N VAL A 257 -42.10 -4.24 9.64
CA VAL A 257 -42.10 -2.81 9.32
C VAL A 257 -42.15 -2.55 7.81
N PHE A 258 -41.28 -3.21 7.04
CA PHE A 258 -41.10 -3.00 5.61
C PHE A 258 -41.87 -3.99 4.73
N GLY A 259 -42.48 -5.02 5.33
CA GLY A 259 -43.13 -6.10 4.62
C GLY A 259 -42.14 -7.16 4.13
N VAL A 260 -42.62 -8.41 4.06
CA VAL A 260 -41.77 -9.57 3.77
C VAL A 260 -41.13 -9.48 2.39
N ARG A 261 -41.89 -9.05 1.38
CA ARG A 261 -41.39 -8.92 0.00
C ARG A 261 -40.16 -8.03 -0.10
N GLU A 262 -40.14 -6.92 0.63
CA GLU A 262 -39.02 -5.98 0.60
C GLU A 262 -37.80 -6.55 1.34
N MET A 263 -38.02 -7.21 2.47
CA MET A 263 -36.95 -7.85 3.22
C MET A 263 -36.26 -8.96 2.45
N LEU A 264 -37.01 -9.78 1.72
CA LEU A 264 -36.44 -10.81 0.85
C LEU A 264 -35.56 -10.17 -0.23
N ARG A 265 -36.05 -9.11 -0.89
CA ARG A 265 -35.27 -8.36 -1.89
C ARG A 265 -34.02 -7.70 -1.33
N PHE A 266 -34.09 -7.13 -0.13
CA PHE A 266 -32.94 -6.50 0.51
C PHE A 266 -31.88 -7.52 0.94
N SER A 267 -32.31 -8.66 1.48
CA SER A 267 -31.41 -9.75 1.88
C SER A 267 -30.71 -10.42 0.71
N HIS A 268 -31.16 -10.16 -0.52
CA HIS A 268 -30.66 -10.77 -1.74
C HIS A 268 -29.64 -9.89 -2.45
N SER A 269 -28.37 -10.07 -2.09
CA SER A 269 -27.24 -9.35 -2.68
C SER A 269 -26.33 -10.29 -3.48
N ARG A 270 -25.73 -9.77 -4.55
CA ARG A 270 -24.66 -10.46 -5.30
C ARG A 270 -23.30 -10.36 -4.62
N GLU A 271 -23.14 -9.38 -3.73
CA GLU A 271 -21.84 -8.94 -3.19
C GLU A 271 -21.76 -9.06 -1.66
N ALA A 272 -22.83 -9.53 -0.99
CA ALA A 272 -22.90 -9.67 0.46
C ALA A 272 -23.73 -10.91 0.84
N THR A 273 -23.39 -11.55 1.96
CA THR A 273 -24.20 -12.66 2.48
C THR A 273 -25.46 -12.13 3.17
N ARG A 274 -26.45 -13.00 3.40
CA ARG A 274 -27.65 -12.64 4.18
C ARG A 274 -27.33 -12.18 5.58
N HIS A 275 -26.33 -12.82 6.21
CA HIS A 275 -25.84 -12.42 7.51
C HIS A 275 -25.36 -10.95 7.48
N ASP A 276 -24.54 -10.59 6.50
CA ASP A 276 -24.01 -9.23 6.37
C ASP A 276 -25.11 -8.18 6.16
N ALA A 277 -26.11 -8.52 5.35
CA ALA A 277 -27.25 -7.65 5.07
C ALA A 277 -28.21 -7.50 6.26
N LEU A 278 -28.39 -8.54 7.08
CA LEU A 278 -29.47 -8.60 8.08
C LEU A 278 -29.02 -8.43 9.53
N GLN A 279 -27.78 -8.74 9.90
CA GLN A 279 -27.34 -8.79 11.31
C GLN A 279 -27.71 -7.57 12.16
N ASP A 280 -27.60 -6.36 11.62
CA ASP A 280 -27.89 -5.10 12.31
C ASP A 280 -29.26 -4.48 11.92
N PHE A 281 -30.16 -5.25 11.31
CA PHE A 281 -31.38 -4.71 10.71
C PHE A 281 -32.36 -4.12 11.75
N LYS A 282 -32.29 -4.55 13.01
CA LYS A 282 -33.03 -3.91 14.12
C LYS A 282 -32.62 -2.44 14.31
N GLU A 283 -31.33 -2.14 14.17
CA GLU A 283 -30.83 -0.77 14.25
C GLU A 283 -31.26 0.04 13.01
N ILE A 284 -31.37 -0.60 11.83
CA ILE A 284 -31.91 0.02 10.61
C ILE A 284 -33.40 0.37 10.79
N VAL A 285 -34.19 -0.52 11.38
CA VAL A 285 -35.59 -0.24 11.75
C VAL A 285 -35.67 0.95 12.71
N ALA A 286 -34.82 0.99 13.73
CA ALA A 286 -34.76 2.11 14.66
C ALA A 286 -34.37 3.44 13.97
N LEU A 287 -33.43 3.38 13.01
CA LEU A 287 -33.05 4.51 12.17
C LEU A 287 -34.23 5.00 11.31
N TYR A 288 -34.97 4.09 10.67
CA TYR A 288 -36.18 4.43 9.93
C TYR A 288 -37.21 5.13 10.82
N HIS A 289 -37.51 4.60 12.00
CA HIS A 289 -38.48 5.23 12.90
C HIS A 289 -38.09 6.65 13.29
N ARG A 290 -36.80 6.91 13.52
CA ARG A 290 -36.29 8.27 13.78
C ARG A 290 -36.50 9.19 12.57
N LEU A 291 -36.11 8.74 11.38
CA LEU A 291 -36.31 9.49 10.13
C LEU A 291 -37.80 9.73 9.84
N HIS A 292 -38.67 8.77 10.16
CA HIS A 292 -40.10 8.92 10.03
C HIS A 292 -40.64 10.00 10.97
N SER A 293 -40.30 9.92 12.26
CA SER A 293 -40.82 10.82 13.27
C SER A 293 -40.26 12.25 13.20
N GLU A 294 -39.01 12.42 12.78
CA GLU A 294 -38.31 13.71 12.81
C GLU A 294 -38.17 14.37 11.43
N CYS A 295 -38.10 13.57 10.36
CA CYS A 295 -37.88 14.05 9.00
C CYS A 295 -39.12 13.86 8.09
N GLY A 296 -40.16 13.17 8.57
CA GLY A 296 -41.36 12.86 7.79
C GLY A 296 -41.15 11.83 6.69
N VAL A 297 -40.06 11.05 6.75
CA VAL A 297 -39.74 10.04 5.74
C VAL A 297 -40.77 8.92 5.81
N SER A 298 -41.56 8.75 4.76
CA SER A 298 -42.51 7.64 4.66
C SER A 298 -41.79 6.31 4.44
N LEU A 299 -42.46 5.21 4.78
CA LEU A 299 -41.96 3.85 4.53
C LEU A 299 -41.50 3.64 3.08
N VAL A 300 -42.34 4.06 2.12
CA VAL A 300 -42.08 3.90 0.68
C VAL A 300 -40.85 4.72 0.25
N GLN A 301 -40.67 5.92 0.80
CA GLN A 301 -39.49 6.73 0.52
C GLN A 301 -38.22 6.07 1.06
N PHE A 302 -38.24 5.54 2.28
CA PHE A 302 -37.08 4.87 2.85
C PHE A 302 -36.68 3.62 2.05
N GLN A 303 -37.65 2.79 1.67
CA GLN A 303 -37.43 1.62 0.82
C GLN A 303 -36.80 2.00 -0.52
N ARG A 304 -37.39 2.98 -1.22
CA ARG A 304 -36.96 3.39 -2.56
C ARG A 304 -35.64 4.14 -2.59
N ASN A 305 -35.42 5.05 -1.64
CA ASN A 305 -34.31 6.01 -1.70
C ASN A 305 -33.09 5.58 -0.87
N ILE A 306 -33.29 4.70 0.13
CA ILE A 306 -32.22 4.17 0.97
C ILE A 306 -31.97 2.69 0.63
N LEU A 307 -32.89 1.78 0.97
CA LEU A 307 -32.66 0.33 0.87
C LEU A 307 -32.37 -0.11 -0.57
N ALA A 308 -33.18 0.34 -1.54
CA ALA A 308 -32.97 0.00 -2.94
C ALA A 308 -31.70 0.64 -3.54
N HIS A 309 -31.23 1.75 -2.98
CA HIS A 309 -29.97 2.39 -3.39
C HIS A 309 -28.77 1.66 -2.80
N VAL A 310 -28.84 1.20 -1.54
CA VAL A 310 -27.83 0.33 -0.92
C VAL A 310 -27.63 -0.95 -1.75
N ASN A 311 -28.71 -1.58 -2.20
CA ASN A 311 -28.63 -2.75 -3.10
C ASN A 311 -27.97 -2.47 -4.46
N LYS A 312 -28.04 -1.24 -4.96
CA LYS A 312 -27.48 -0.84 -6.26
C LYS A 312 -26.07 -0.26 -6.14
N ASP A 313 -25.69 0.17 -4.94
CA ASP A 313 -24.43 0.82 -4.66
C ASP A 313 -23.30 -0.22 -4.62
N ARG A 314 -22.49 -0.21 -5.68
CA ARG A 314 -21.28 -1.04 -5.82
C ARG A 314 -20.03 -0.35 -5.27
N GLY A 315 -20.20 0.71 -4.47
CA GLY A 315 -19.11 1.38 -3.79
C GLY A 315 -18.44 0.45 -2.76
N THR A 316 -17.14 0.66 -2.57
CA THR A 316 -16.37 0.02 -1.52
C THR A 316 -16.15 1.02 -0.38
N TYR A 317 -16.33 0.56 0.85
CA TYR A 317 -16.26 1.33 2.09
C TYR A 317 -15.25 0.70 3.07
N SER A 318 -14.92 1.39 4.16
CA SER A 318 -14.00 0.88 5.18
C SER A 318 -14.56 -0.36 5.88
N GLU A 319 -15.86 -0.38 6.18
CA GLU A 319 -16.52 -1.53 6.83
C GLU A 319 -16.86 -2.68 5.86
N GLY A 320 -16.69 -2.48 4.54
CA GLY A 320 -17.02 -3.47 3.52
C GLY A 320 -17.80 -2.86 2.36
N ARG A 321 -18.90 -3.51 1.96
CA ARG A 321 -19.83 -3.02 0.94
C ARG A 321 -20.92 -2.12 1.54
N SER A 322 -21.79 -1.57 0.69
CA SER A 322 -22.89 -0.66 1.06
C SER A 322 -23.76 -1.14 2.24
N PHE A 323 -24.03 -2.44 2.35
CA PHE A 323 -24.78 -3.03 3.48
C PHE A 323 -24.09 -2.85 4.83
N HIS A 324 -22.79 -3.14 4.88
CA HIS A 324 -21.97 -2.95 6.08
C HIS A 324 -21.92 -1.48 6.48
N HIS A 325 -21.85 -0.60 5.49
CA HIS A 325 -21.87 0.84 5.74
C HIS A 325 -23.22 1.32 6.28
N LEU A 326 -24.34 0.82 5.76
CA LEU A 326 -25.67 1.12 6.33
C LEU A 326 -25.78 0.63 7.79
N ASN A 327 -25.28 -0.58 8.08
CA ASN A 327 -25.24 -1.11 9.44
C ASN A 327 -24.40 -0.22 10.38
N SER A 328 -23.25 0.27 9.91
CA SER A 328 -22.40 1.23 10.63
C SER A 328 -23.15 2.52 10.96
N ILE A 329 -23.80 3.12 9.95
CA ILE A 329 -24.62 4.33 10.12
C ILE A 329 -25.75 4.12 11.13
N ALA A 330 -26.49 3.01 11.00
CA ALA A 330 -27.61 2.71 11.89
C ALA A 330 -27.17 2.61 13.36
N ARG A 331 -26.00 2.01 13.62
CA ARG A 331 -25.42 1.91 14.97
C ARG A 331 -24.93 3.25 15.52
N ALA A 332 -24.41 4.13 14.67
CA ALA A 332 -23.88 5.43 15.10
C ALA A 332 -25.00 6.46 15.34
N CYS A 333 -26.03 6.50 14.49
CA CYS A 333 -27.05 7.54 14.49
C CYS A 333 -28.17 7.28 15.52
N LYS A 334 -27.85 7.25 16.82
CA LYS A 334 -28.80 6.94 17.92
C LYS A 334 -29.47 8.17 18.57
N ARG A 335 -28.88 9.35 18.42
CA ARG A 335 -29.38 10.61 18.99
C ARG A 335 -30.46 11.24 18.10
N ARG A 336 -31.23 12.19 18.63
CA ARG A 336 -32.23 12.95 17.85
C ARG A 336 -31.54 13.77 16.76
N ILE A 337 -32.15 13.80 15.58
CA ILE A 337 -31.58 14.43 14.39
C ILE A 337 -31.52 15.95 14.57
N SER A 338 -32.58 16.55 15.10
CA SER A 338 -32.63 17.99 15.38
C SER A 338 -31.52 18.44 16.33
N ASP A 339 -31.24 17.63 17.37
CA ASP A 339 -30.29 17.98 18.42
C ASP A 339 -28.86 17.96 17.85
N ILE A 340 -28.53 16.92 17.07
CA ILE A 340 -27.24 16.81 16.38
C ILE A 340 -27.02 17.96 15.40
N LEU A 341 -28.02 18.29 14.56
CA LEU A 341 -27.89 19.38 13.60
C LEU A 341 -27.78 20.74 14.28
N THR A 342 -28.47 20.94 15.41
CA THR A 342 -28.35 22.17 16.20
C THR A 342 -26.98 22.30 16.84
N GLU A 343 -26.47 21.23 17.46
CA GLU A 343 -25.12 21.17 18.02
C GLU A 343 -24.06 21.42 16.94
N ALA A 344 -24.19 20.76 15.79
CA ALA A 344 -23.28 20.93 14.65
C ALA A 344 -23.27 22.38 14.11
N ARG A 345 -24.42 23.05 14.03
CA ARG A 345 -24.51 24.47 13.64
C ARG A 345 -23.92 25.42 14.68
N GLY A 346 -23.92 25.02 15.95
CA GLY A 346 -23.31 25.78 17.04
C GLY A 346 -21.79 25.82 16.96
N ILE A 347 -21.17 24.86 16.25
CA ILE A 347 -19.72 24.78 16.04
C ILE A 347 -19.37 25.62 14.81
N THR A 348 -18.92 26.85 15.03
CA THR A 348 -18.60 27.81 13.96
C THR A 348 -17.15 27.74 13.50
N GLY A 349 -16.30 27.06 14.27
CA GLY A 349 -14.86 26.94 14.03
C GLY A 349 -14.43 25.74 13.19
N LEU A 350 -15.30 25.03 12.47
CA LEU A 350 -14.96 23.86 11.64
C LEU A 350 -15.52 24.00 10.22
N ALA A 351 -14.63 24.13 9.23
CA ALA A 351 -15.05 24.44 7.86
C ALA A 351 -15.72 23.22 7.22
N ARG A 352 -15.14 22.02 7.38
CA ARG A 352 -15.71 20.77 6.86
C ARG A 352 -17.07 20.49 7.47
N LEU A 353 -17.24 20.76 8.76
CA LEU A 353 -18.54 20.60 9.42
C LEU A 353 -19.57 21.58 8.86
N GLY A 354 -19.20 22.85 8.67
CA GLY A 354 -20.06 23.85 8.03
C GLY A 354 -20.54 23.42 6.64
N GLU A 355 -19.64 22.89 5.80
CA GLU A 355 -19.98 22.35 4.48
C GLU A 355 -20.95 21.16 4.56
N LEU A 356 -20.73 20.23 5.49
CA LEU A 356 -21.62 19.08 5.69
C LEU A 356 -23.02 19.52 6.15
N VAL A 357 -23.07 20.45 7.11
CA VAL A 357 -24.31 20.96 7.70
C VAL A 357 -25.11 21.83 6.73
N SER A 358 -24.44 22.54 5.81
CA SER A 358 -25.10 23.38 4.79
C SER A 358 -26.09 22.61 3.91
N ALA A 359 -25.91 21.30 3.76
CA ALA A 359 -26.82 20.42 3.03
C ALA A 359 -28.16 20.20 3.75
N PHE A 360 -28.24 20.52 5.04
CA PHE A 360 -29.35 20.24 5.93
C PHE A 360 -29.89 21.54 6.54
N GLU A 361 -30.32 22.49 5.71
CA GLU A 361 -31.10 23.65 6.19
C GLU A 361 -32.37 23.17 6.94
N GLU A 362 -33.02 22.14 6.39
CA GLU A 362 -34.15 21.45 7.00
C GLU A 362 -33.77 20.02 7.42
N PRO A 363 -34.14 19.56 8.64
CA PRO A 363 -33.91 18.18 9.08
C PRO A 363 -34.55 17.13 8.15
N SER A 364 -35.63 17.49 7.45
CA SER A 364 -36.35 16.65 6.48
C SER A 364 -35.43 16.03 5.42
N LYS A 365 -34.34 16.73 5.05
CA LYS A 365 -33.39 16.28 4.02
C LYS A 365 -32.51 15.10 4.42
N VAL A 366 -32.38 14.80 5.72
CA VAL A 366 -31.46 13.75 6.21
C VAL A 366 -31.77 12.36 5.61
N GLY A 367 -33.05 12.03 5.47
CA GLY A 367 -33.49 10.76 4.91
C GLY A 367 -34.01 10.85 3.48
N GLU A 368 -33.70 11.94 2.75
CA GLU A 368 -34.16 12.14 1.38
C GLU A 368 -33.58 11.08 0.43
N ASP A 369 -32.29 10.79 0.57
CA ASP A 369 -31.60 9.76 -0.19
C ASP A 369 -30.35 9.20 0.53
N TRP A 370 -29.75 8.17 -0.08
CA TRP A 370 -28.56 7.52 0.45
C TRP A 370 -27.34 8.45 0.61
N LYS A 371 -27.19 9.46 -0.25
CA LYS A 371 -26.08 10.42 -0.19
C LYS A 371 -26.22 11.33 1.03
N HIS A 372 -27.43 11.82 1.29
CA HIS A 372 -27.75 12.64 2.45
C HIS A 372 -27.59 11.87 3.75
N LEU A 373 -28.04 10.61 3.82
CA LEU A 373 -27.86 9.79 5.01
C LEU A 373 -26.38 9.58 5.36
N LYS A 374 -25.53 9.27 4.36
CA LYS A 374 -24.08 9.17 4.56
C LYS A 374 -23.46 10.49 5.04
N ARG A 375 -23.91 11.62 4.48
CA ARG A 375 -23.43 12.94 4.91
C ARG A 375 -23.81 13.25 6.35
N TYR A 376 -25.02 12.90 6.77
CA TYR A 376 -25.46 13.05 8.16
C TYR A 376 -24.66 12.17 9.13
N ALA A 377 -24.32 10.94 8.73
CA ALA A 377 -23.48 10.07 9.55
C ALA A 377 -22.09 10.70 9.83
N LYS A 378 -21.49 11.38 8.85
CA LYS A 378 -20.24 12.15 9.04
C LYS A 378 -20.42 13.27 10.07
N ILE A 379 -21.56 13.96 10.09
CA ILE A 379 -21.86 14.99 11.10
C ILE A 379 -21.96 14.36 12.50
N VAL A 380 -22.68 13.24 12.64
CA VAL A 380 -22.80 12.52 13.92
C VAL A 380 -21.43 12.13 14.45
N HIS A 381 -20.54 11.65 13.58
CA HIS A 381 -19.17 11.33 13.95
C HIS A 381 -18.43 12.56 14.49
N ILE A 382 -18.42 13.67 13.74
CA ILE A 382 -17.71 14.92 14.13
C ILE A 382 -18.22 15.47 15.46
N VAL A 383 -19.54 15.56 15.61
CA VAL A 383 -20.18 16.05 16.85
C VAL A 383 -19.83 15.17 18.05
N GLY A 384 -19.59 13.88 17.83
CA GLY A 384 -19.10 12.97 18.87
C GLY A 384 -17.69 13.29 19.39
N GLN A 385 -16.87 14.02 18.63
CA GLN A 385 -15.46 14.31 18.94
C GLN A 385 -15.24 15.64 19.69
N GLN A 386 -16.09 15.95 20.68
CA GLN A 386 -16.11 17.23 21.42
C GLN A 386 -14.73 17.75 21.87
N LYS A 387 -13.82 16.88 22.33
CA LYS A 387 -12.48 17.30 22.75
C LYS A 387 -11.64 17.89 21.61
N ALA A 388 -11.71 17.30 20.41
CA ALA A 388 -11.03 17.85 19.22
C ALA A 388 -11.65 19.17 18.77
N VAL A 389 -12.98 19.23 18.75
CA VAL A 389 -13.71 20.46 18.39
C VAL A 389 -13.24 21.64 19.24
N VAL A 390 -13.26 21.49 20.57
CA VAL A 390 -12.85 22.55 21.52
C VAL A 390 -11.38 22.94 21.33
N HIS A 391 -10.50 22.00 21.03
CA HIS A 391 -9.09 22.30 20.80
C HIS A 391 -8.88 23.08 19.50
N ILE A 392 -9.53 22.68 18.41
CA ILE A 392 -9.48 23.36 17.10
C ILE A 392 -10.03 24.79 17.21
N GLU A 393 -11.15 24.99 17.91
CA GLU A 393 -11.73 26.32 18.13
C GLU A 393 -10.79 27.25 18.89
N LYS A 394 -10.04 26.73 19.88
CA LYS A 394 -9.03 27.51 20.61
C LYS A 394 -7.90 27.97 19.70
N LEU A 395 -7.38 27.08 18.86
CA LEU A 395 -6.32 27.40 17.89
C LEU A 395 -6.81 28.47 16.89
N ARG A 396 -8.01 28.30 16.32
CA ARG A 396 -8.56 29.26 15.35
C ARG A 396 -8.89 30.62 15.95
N ALA A 397 -9.08 30.71 17.27
CA ALA A 397 -9.35 31.97 17.96
C ALA A 397 -8.12 32.89 18.09
N THR A 398 -6.89 32.38 17.93
CA THR A 398 -5.66 33.17 18.11
C THR A 398 -5.35 34.11 16.94
N GLN A 399 -5.94 33.86 15.76
CA GLN A 399 -5.65 34.54 14.49
C GLN A 399 -4.19 34.38 13.99
N ASP A 400 -3.39 33.48 14.56
CA ASP A 400 -2.06 33.11 14.05
C ASP A 400 -2.20 32.18 12.82
N PRO A 401 -1.62 32.51 11.66
CA PRO A 401 -1.60 31.61 10.49
C PRO A 401 -1.04 30.21 10.79
N LEU A 402 -0.08 30.07 11.72
CA LEU A 402 0.48 28.78 12.10
C LEU A 402 -0.52 27.96 12.93
N ASP A 403 -1.26 28.61 13.83
CA ASP A 403 -2.34 27.95 14.58
C ASP A 403 -3.50 27.55 13.67
N ALA A 404 -3.79 28.32 12.62
CA ALA A 404 -4.77 27.95 11.61
C ALA A 404 -4.34 26.69 10.85
N ARG A 405 -3.08 26.58 10.43
CA ARG A 405 -2.53 25.36 9.79
C ARG A 405 -2.59 24.15 10.74
N GLU A 406 -2.21 24.35 12.00
CA GLU A 406 -2.27 23.30 13.01
C GLU A 406 -3.72 22.83 13.24
N ALA A 407 -4.66 23.76 13.31
CA ALA A 407 -6.09 23.48 13.39
C ALA A 407 -6.58 22.67 12.19
N ASP A 408 -6.18 23.03 10.97
CA ASP A 408 -6.56 22.33 9.73
C ASP A 408 -5.98 20.90 9.69
N TRP A 409 -4.74 20.73 10.16
CA TRP A 409 -4.12 19.42 10.30
C TRP A 409 -4.90 18.53 11.29
N ILE A 410 -5.19 19.05 12.48
CA ILE A 410 -5.95 18.32 13.52
C ILE A 410 -7.37 18.03 13.05
N GLU A 411 -8.06 18.99 12.41
CA GLU A 411 -9.39 18.79 11.82
C GLU A 411 -9.35 17.64 10.80
N THR A 412 -8.30 17.56 9.98
CA THR A 412 -8.20 16.54 8.94
C THR A 412 -7.94 15.15 9.50
N VAL A 413 -7.06 15.02 10.48
CA VAL A 413 -6.70 13.73 11.10
C VAL A 413 -7.77 13.25 12.09
N ALA A 414 -8.19 14.10 13.04
CA ALA A 414 -9.12 13.74 14.10
C ALA A 414 -10.55 13.51 13.61
N LEU A 415 -10.93 14.19 12.52
CA LEU A 415 -12.27 14.09 11.92
C LEU A 415 -12.23 13.38 10.57
N HIS A 416 -11.23 12.53 10.33
CA HIS A 416 -11.13 11.80 9.09
C HIS A 416 -12.36 10.89 8.91
N PRO A 417 -13.07 10.96 7.78
CA PRO A 417 -14.39 10.35 7.64
C PRO A 417 -14.38 8.81 7.61
N ASP A 418 -13.25 8.20 7.24
CA ASP A 418 -13.19 6.77 6.94
C ASP A 418 -12.11 6.01 7.75
N SER A 419 -11.27 6.71 8.50
CA SER A 419 -10.13 6.10 9.20
C SER A 419 -10.43 6.02 10.69
N ASN A 420 -10.15 4.87 11.29
CA ASN A 420 -10.35 4.66 12.72
C ASN A 420 -9.17 5.20 13.55
N VAL A 421 -8.78 6.44 13.28
CA VAL A 421 -7.67 7.10 13.97
C VAL A 421 -8.05 7.29 15.44
N SER A 422 -7.12 6.96 16.33
CA SER A 422 -7.33 7.19 17.76
C SER A 422 -7.36 8.69 18.06
N LEU A 423 -8.55 9.22 18.36
CA LEU A 423 -8.71 10.62 18.79
C LEU A 423 -7.80 10.95 19.98
N GLU A 424 -7.65 10.00 20.93
CA GLU A 424 -6.75 10.17 22.07
C GLU A 424 -5.30 10.37 21.61
N ALA A 425 -4.85 9.62 20.60
CA ALA A 425 -3.51 9.80 20.05
C ALA A 425 -3.33 11.15 19.34
N VAL A 426 -4.33 11.61 18.57
CA VAL A 426 -4.27 12.91 17.89
C VAL A 426 -4.20 14.05 18.90
N LEU A 427 -5.04 14.01 19.94
CA LEU A 427 -5.04 15.01 20.99
C LEU A 427 -3.77 14.96 21.82
N GLN A 428 -3.26 13.76 22.15
CA GLN A 428 -1.98 13.64 22.85
C GLN A 428 -0.84 14.21 22.01
N PHE A 429 -0.82 14.00 20.70
CA PHE A 429 0.18 14.59 19.81
C PHE A 429 0.13 16.13 19.78
N ALA A 430 -1.07 16.69 19.84
CA ALA A 430 -1.27 18.13 19.84
C ALA A 430 -0.97 18.78 21.20
N THR A 431 -1.42 18.18 22.31
CA THR A 431 -1.41 18.83 23.64
C THR A 431 -0.37 18.29 24.60
N GLU A 432 0.12 17.07 24.39
CA GLU A 432 1.12 16.41 25.25
C GLU A 432 2.20 15.72 24.39
N PRO A 433 2.88 16.46 23.50
CA PRO A 433 3.74 15.89 22.46
C PRO A 433 4.88 15.04 23.01
N ALA A 434 5.46 15.42 24.16
CA ALA A 434 6.46 14.60 24.83
C ALA A 434 5.96 13.17 25.11
N LYS A 435 4.73 13.01 25.62
CA LYS A 435 4.14 11.69 25.88
C LYS A 435 3.85 10.92 24.61
N PHE A 436 3.45 11.61 23.54
CA PHE A 436 3.21 10.97 22.25
C PHE A 436 4.51 10.44 21.63
N LEU A 437 5.58 11.24 21.67
CA LEU A 437 6.89 10.88 21.12
C LEU A 437 7.65 9.84 21.98
N GLU A 438 7.32 9.71 23.27
CA GLU A 438 7.90 8.72 24.21
C GLU A 438 7.16 7.37 24.26
N ARG A 439 6.16 7.15 23.39
CA ARG A 439 5.41 5.88 23.42
C ARG A 439 6.34 4.68 23.27
N PRO A 440 6.28 3.70 24.19
CA PRO A 440 7.25 2.62 24.24
C PRO A 440 7.06 1.68 23.05
N GLY A 441 8.18 1.33 22.42
CA GLY A 441 8.31 0.27 21.41
C GLY A 441 9.36 -0.76 21.80
N SER A 442 9.87 -1.49 20.81
CA SER A 442 11.06 -2.34 20.93
C SER A 442 12.30 -1.51 21.32
N ALA A 443 13.39 -2.19 21.73
CA ALA A 443 14.63 -1.50 22.10
C ALA A 443 15.16 -0.59 20.98
N LEU A 444 15.08 -1.05 19.73
CA LEU A 444 15.49 -0.28 18.56
C LEU A 444 14.52 0.90 18.28
N GLU A 445 13.22 0.67 18.37
CA GLU A 445 12.20 1.72 18.24
C GLU A 445 12.39 2.83 19.30
N ASN A 446 12.76 2.47 20.53
CA ASN A 446 13.04 3.43 21.59
C ASN A 446 14.35 4.21 21.36
N ALA A 447 15.38 3.56 20.80
CA ALA A 447 16.68 4.21 20.53
C ALA A 447 16.58 5.26 19.41
N LEU A 448 15.73 5.01 18.42
CA LEU A 448 15.47 5.87 17.27
C LEU A 448 14.18 6.69 17.40
N ALA A 449 13.56 6.72 18.57
CA ALA A 449 12.35 7.50 18.83
C ALA A 449 12.63 9.01 18.67
N PRO A 450 11.76 9.79 18.01
CA PRO A 450 12.01 11.21 17.77
C PRO A 450 12.13 12.07 19.02
N ILE A 451 11.63 11.59 20.18
CA ILE A 451 11.89 12.26 21.47
C ILE A 451 13.39 12.41 21.75
N ASN A 452 14.23 11.51 21.25
CA ASN A 452 15.66 11.56 21.47
C ASN A 452 16.32 12.75 20.73
N TYR A 453 15.65 13.35 19.74
CA TYR A 453 16.10 14.59 19.11
C TYR A 453 16.08 15.76 20.08
N CYS A 454 15.13 15.75 21.03
CA CYS A 454 14.99 16.75 22.08
C CYS A 454 15.93 16.49 23.28
N LYS A 455 16.70 15.40 23.25
CA LYS A 455 17.66 14.98 24.29
C LYS A 455 19.11 15.13 23.85
N VAL A 456 19.34 15.72 22.67
CA VAL A 456 20.69 16.00 22.15
C VAL A 456 21.31 17.13 22.98
N GLU A 457 22.51 16.87 23.48
CA GLU A 457 23.23 17.76 24.39
C GLU A 457 23.33 19.18 23.85
N HIS A 458 22.98 20.16 24.68
CA HIS A 458 22.94 21.59 24.37
C HIS A 458 22.06 22.01 23.18
N LEU A 459 21.34 21.10 22.53
CA LEU A 459 20.43 21.44 21.46
C LEU A 459 19.09 21.87 22.07
N ASP A 460 18.62 23.07 21.73
CA ASP A 460 17.44 23.70 22.30
C ASP A 460 16.17 23.38 21.48
N LEU A 461 15.93 22.11 21.21
CA LEU A 461 14.75 21.60 20.51
C LEU A 461 13.79 20.95 21.50
N SER A 462 12.62 21.55 21.72
CA SER A 462 11.58 20.99 22.59
C SER A 462 10.66 19.98 21.86
N PRO A 463 10.04 19.02 22.57
CA PRO A 463 9.01 18.16 22.00
C PRO A 463 7.84 18.95 21.38
N GLU A 464 7.48 20.08 21.97
CA GLU A 464 6.43 20.98 21.49
C GLU A 464 6.79 21.63 20.15
N GLU A 465 8.01 22.18 20.04
CA GLU A 465 8.52 22.73 18.77
C GLU A 465 8.57 21.65 17.69
N LEU A 466 9.12 20.47 18.00
CA LEU A 466 9.26 19.37 17.03
C LEU A 466 7.90 18.84 16.55
N ALA A 467 6.94 18.67 17.47
CA ALA A 467 5.60 18.19 17.14
C ALA A 467 4.81 19.19 16.31
N ARG A 468 4.85 20.47 16.70
CA ARG A 468 4.19 21.55 15.96
C ARG A 468 4.80 21.73 14.58
N ALA A 469 6.13 21.75 14.48
CA ALA A 469 6.88 21.88 13.23
C ALA A 469 6.47 20.86 12.17
N TYR A 470 6.27 19.61 12.58
CA TYR A 470 5.74 18.56 11.71
C TYR A 470 4.34 18.91 11.19
N ARG A 471 3.39 19.23 12.09
CA ARG A 471 1.98 19.49 11.70
C ARG A 471 1.81 20.68 10.77
N ILE A 472 2.63 21.72 10.92
CA ILE A 472 2.47 22.99 10.17
C ILE A 472 3.36 23.07 8.91
N GLY A 473 4.09 22.00 8.58
CA GLY A 473 4.89 21.92 7.35
C GLY A 473 6.28 22.53 7.42
N GLN A 474 6.80 22.81 8.61
CA GLN A 474 8.16 23.36 8.75
C GLN A 474 9.26 22.32 8.56
N LEU A 475 8.96 21.02 8.62
CA LEU A 475 9.95 19.96 8.38
C LEU A 475 9.98 19.48 6.92
N ASP A 476 8.99 19.84 6.11
CA ASP A 476 8.86 19.38 4.73
C ASP A 476 10.09 19.69 3.85
N PRO A 477 10.76 20.85 3.94
CA PRO A 477 11.94 21.15 3.12
C PRO A 477 13.16 20.27 3.41
N ILE A 478 13.19 19.59 4.56
CA ILE A 478 14.32 18.77 5.01
C ILE A 478 14.16 17.33 4.51
N GLN A 479 12.95 16.92 4.15
CA GLN A 479 12.65 15.58 3.67
C GLN A 479 13.40 15.26 2.38
N ALA A 480 13.89 14.02 2.30
CA ALA A 480 14.54 13.52 1.12
C ALA A 480 13.52 13.41 0.00
N LEU A 481 12.31 12.93 0.21
CA LEU A 481 11.41 12.69 -0.92
C LEU A 481 10.45 13.87 -1.10
N PRO A 482 10.53 14.61 -2.23
CA PRO A 482 9.53 15.63 -2.55
C PRO A 482 8.17 15.02 -2.83
N GLU A 483 7.12 15.80 -2.59
CA GLU A 483 5.75 15.44 -2.96
C GLU A 483 5.58 15.36 -4.49
N MET A 484 4.82 14.36 -4.93
CA MET A 484 4.37 14.22 -6.30
C MET A 484 3.04 13.49 -6.33
N SER A 485 2.11 13.97 -7.16
CA SER A 485 0.79 13.38 -7.33
C SER A 485 0.48 13.15 -8.81
N ILE A 486 0.09 11.92 -9.16
CA ILE A 486 -0.39 11.58 -10.50
C ILE A 486 -1.81 11.04 -10.38
N THR A 487 -2.73 11.58 -11.21
CA THR A 487 -4.08 11.06 -11.35
C THR A 487 -4.18 10.20 -12.61
N TYR A 488 -4.70 8.99 -12.45
CA TYR A 488 -4.89 8.00 -13.50
C TYR A 488 -6.37 7.76 -13.75
N LEU A 489 -6.75 7.55 -15.00
CA LEU A 489 -8.09 7.10 -15.38
C LEU A 489 -7.98 5.69 -15.96
N LEU A 490 -8.38 4.68 -15.18
CA LEU A 490 -8.24 3.26 -15.53
C LEU A 490 -9.62 2.57 -15.60
N PRO A 491 -9.86 1.68 -16.57
CA PRO A 491 -11.08 0.87 -16.61
C PRO A 491 -11.15 -0.10 -15.43
N THR A 492 -12.34 -0.48 -14.98
CA THR A 492 -12.53 -1.49 -13.91
C THR A 492 -12.02 -2.88 -14.30
N ASP A 493 -12.19 -3.24 -15.57
CA ASP A 493 -11.76 -4.53 -16.11
C ASP A 493 -10.42 -4.28 -16.83
N LEU A 494 -9.32 -4.32 -16.06
CA LEU A 494 -7.99 -4.22 -16.65
C LEU A 494 -7.55 -5.59 -17.17
N HIS A 495 -7.19 -5.59 -18.44
CA HIS A 495 -6.32 -6.60 -19.03
C HIS A 495 -4.92 -5.99 -19.11
N GLU A 496 -3.90 -6.75 -18.72
CA GLU A 496 -2.53 -6.38 -19.00
C GLU A 496 -2.31 -6.53 -20.51
N PHE A 497 -1.89 -5.44 -21.15
CA PHE A 497 -1.45 -5.43 -22.55
C PHE A 497 0.00 -4.96 -22.57
N GLU A 498 0.85 -5.65 -23.32
CA GLU A 498 2.27 -5.32 -23.50
C GLU A 498 2.48 -4.16 -24.48
N SER A 499 1.49 -3.84 -25.33
CA SER A 499 1.58 -2.72 -26.29
C SER A 499 0.23 -2.04 -26.63
N THR A 500 0.28 -0.79 -27.15
CA THR A 500 -0.90 -0.09 -27.70
C THR A 500 -1.54 -0.91 -28.81
N ARG A 501 -0.70 -1.60 -29.57
CA ARG A 501 -1.09 -2.49 -30.67
C ARG A 501 -1.90 -3.68 -30.18
N GLU A 502 -1.47 -4.32 -29.09
CA GLU A 502 -2.19 -5.43 -28.47
C GLU A 502 -3.52 -4.98 -27.87
N ALA A 503 -3.51 -3.85 -27.15
CA ALA A 503 -4.74 -3.25 -26.61
C ALA A 503 -5.72 -2.90 -27.74
N LEU A 504 -5.19 -2.40 -28.86
CA LEU A 504 -5.96 -2.05 -30.05
C LEU A 504 -6.53 -3.28 -30.76
N ASP A 505 -5.73 -4.33 -30.91
CA ASP A 505 -6.16 -5.61 -31.48
C ASP A 505 -7.28 -6.23 -30.63
N TYR A 506 -7.13 -6.22 -29.31
CA TYR A 506 -8.18 -6.67 -28.39
C TYR A 506 -9.45 -5.79 -28.45
N ALA A 507 -9.28 -4.47 -28.55
CA ALA A 507 -10.38 -3.52 -28.63
C ALA A 507 -11.19 -3.68 -29.93
N LEU A 508 -10.54 -3.98 -31.05
CA LEU A 508 -11.15 -4.04 -32.37
C LEU A 508 -11.58 -5.46 -32.78
N GLY A 509 -10.85 -6.48 -32.33
CA GLY A 509 -11.00 -7.88 -32.71
C GLY A 509 -10.47 -8.18 -34.13
N THR A 510 -10.29 -9.47 -34.44
CA THR A 510 -9.76 -9.93 -35.72
C THR A 510 -10.81 -9.90 -36.83
N GLY A 511 -10.80 -8.89 -37.70
CA GLY A 511 -11.49 -8.90 -39.00
C GLY A 511 -13.02 -8.81 -39.00
N SER A 512 -13.59 -8.70 -40.21
CA SER A 512 -14.93 -8.25 -40.66
C SER A 512 -16.21 -8.49 -39.84
N ASP A 513 -16.20 -9.26 -38.75
CA ASP A 513 -17.40 -9.60 -37.98
C ASP A 513 -17.66 -8.66 -36.77
N GLY A 514 -16.72 -7.78 -36.42
CA GLY A 514 -17.03 -6.56 -35.64
C GLY A 514 -17.42 -6.74 -34.17
N TYR A 515 -16.81 -7.68 -33.45
CA TYR A 515 -17.00 -7.89 -32.01
C TYR A 515 -15.67 -7.84 -31.21
N GLY A 516 -14.92 -6.75 -31.31
CA GLY A 516 -13.83 -6.45 -30.36
C GLY A 516 -14.36 -6.00 -28.98
N ALA A 517 -13.49 -5.93 -27.98
CA ALA A 517 -13.86 -5.58 -26.61
C ALA A 517 -14.26 -4.11 -26.39
N ALA A 518 -14.11 -3.26 -27.42
CA ALA A 518 -14.55 -1.87 -27.36
C ALA A 518 -16.08 -1.73 -27.33
N MET A 519 -16.55 -0.61 -26.76
CA MET A 519 -17.95 -0.20 -26.72
C MET A 519 -18.51 0.02 -28.13
N LEU A 520 -17.71 0.65 -29.01
CA LEU A 520 -18.07 0.89 -30.41
C LEU A 520 -16.87 0.58 -31.35
N PRO A 521 -16.53 -0.71 -31.55
CA PRO A 521 -15.31 -1.12 -32.26
C PRO A 521 -15.19 -0.51 -33.66
N LYS A 522 -16.28 -0.47 -34.43
CA LYS A 522 -16.30 0.11 -35.79
C LYS A 522 -16.01 1.61 -35.80
N LYS A 523 -16.50 2.34 -34.80
CA LYS A 523 -16.30 3.79 -34.69
C LYS A 523 -14.88 4.09 -34.20
N LEU A 524 -14.36 3.27 -33.29
CA LEU A 524 -12.96 3.33 -32.82
C LEU A 524 -12.00 3.09 -33.99
N TYR A 525 -12.20 2.03 -34.76
CA TYR A 525 -11.44 1.72 -35.98
C TYR A 525 -11.40 2.91 -36.93
N HIS A 526 -12.57 3.51 -37.21
CA HIS A 526 -12.64 4.63 -38.14
C HIS A 526 -11.87 5.84 -37.65
N ARG A 527 -11.93 6.13 -36.35
CA ARG A 527 -11.26 7.29 -35.75
C ARG A 527 -9.73 7.11 -35.74
N ILE A 528 -9.26 5.90 -35.46
CA ILE A 528 -7.84 5.55 -35.51
C ILE A 528 -7.31 5.59 -36.95
N LYS A 529 -8.08 5.09 -37.92
CA LYS A 529 -7.71 5.20 -39.35
C LYS A 529 -7.43 6.64 -39.79
N HIS A 530 -8.11 7.63 -39.21
CA HIS A 530 -7.87 9.05 -39.51
C HIS A 530 -6.69 9.67 -38.76
N LEU A 531 -6.19 9.01 -37.70
CA LEU A 531 -5.00 9.44 -36.98
C LEU A 531 -3.71 8.91 -37.63
N LEU A 532 -3.78 7.74 -38.27
CA LEU A 532 -2.61 7.09 -38.86
C LEU A 532 -2.05 7.89 -40.06
N PRO A 533 -0.71 7.90 -40.26
CA PRO A 533 -0.08 8.52 -41.42
C PRO A 533 -0.57 7.95 -42.75
N GLU A 534 -0.51 8.75 -43.82
CA GLU A 534 -0.80 8.26 -45.18
C GLU A 534 0.09 7.05 -45.52
N GLY A 535 -0.56 5.93 -45.87
CA GLY A 535 0.12 4.68 -46.23
C GLY A 535 0.16 3.61 -45.14
N VAL A 536 -0.19 3.95 -43.89
CA VAL A 536 -0.30 2.99 -42.78
C VAL A 536 -1.78 2.77 -42.46
N ASP A 537 -2.25 1.53 -42.59
CA ASP A 537 -3.58 1.15 -42.11
C ASP A 537 -3.56 0.58 -40.68
N VAL A 538 -4.75 0.46 -40.08
CA VAL A 538 -4.91 0.02 -38.69
C VAL A 538 -4.36 -1.39 -38.45
N VAL A 539 -4.48 -2.28 -39.45
CA VAL A 539 -4.04 -3.67 -39.36
C VAL A 539 -2.51 -3.74 -39.47
N GLN A 540 -1.91 -2.94 -40.34
CA GLN A 540 -0.46 -2.80 -40.46
C GLN A 540 0.16 -2.27 -39.17
N TYR A 541 -0.45 -1.24 -38.56
CA TYR A 541 -0.02 -0.74 -37.26
C TYR A 541 -0.09 -1.82 -36.16
N ILE A 542 -1.21 -2.55 -36.06
CA ILE A 542 -1.37 -3.67 -35.10
C ILE A 542 -0.27 -4.73 -35.29
N HIS A 543 0.12 -5.02 -36.54
CA HIS A 543 1.15 -6.01 -36.86
C HIS A 543 2.60 -5.50 -36.79
N GLY A 544 2.82 -4.29 -36.25
CA GLY A 544 4.16 -3.82 -35.92
C GLY A 544 4.69 -2.67 -36.77
N GLU A 545 3.90 -2.11 -37.69
CA GLU A 545 4.32 -0.92 -38.44
C GLU A 545 4.53 0.25 -37.45
N GLU A 546 5.65 0.94 -37.55
CA GLU A 546 5.98 2.07 -36.67
C GLU A 546 5.19 3.32 -37.06
N ILE A 547 4.76 4.06 -36.04
CA ILE A 547 4.07 5.34 -36.20
C ILE A 547 4.73 6.40 -35.30
N PRO A 548 4.53 7.69 -35.58
CA PRO A 548 5.00 8.76 -34.69
C PRO A 548 4.42 8.63 -33.27
N ALA A 549 5.26 8.85 -32.25
CA ALA A 549 4.90 8.68 -30.83
C ALA A 549 3.80 9.64 -30.32
N ASP A 550 3.55 10.75 -31.01
CA ASP A 550 2.41 11.64 -30.76
C ASP A 550 1.10 11.06 -31.30
N VAL A 551 1.12 10.38 -32.45
CA VAL A 551 -0.03 9.66 -33.01
C VAL A 551 -0.38 8.46 -32.14
N GLU A 552 0.62 7.71 -31.69
CA GLU A 552 0.43 6.57 -30.79
C GLU A 552 -0.29 6.98 -29.49
N ARG A 553 0.12 8.11 -28.89
CA ARG A 553 -0.57 8.69 -27.71
C ARG A 553 -2.02 9.10 -27.98
N GLU A 554 -2.34 9.59 -29.17
CA GLU A 554 -3.74 9.90 -29.52
C GLU A 554 -4.59 8.63 -29.72
N ILE A 555 -4.00 7.56 -30.24
CA ILE A 555 -4.65 6.24 -30.32
C ILE A 555 -4.95 5.70 -28.93
N GLU A 556 -4.01 5.78 -27.99
CA GLU A 556 -4.21 5.41 -26.59
C GLU A 556 -5.38 6.16 -25.96
N LYS A 557 -5.48 7.48 -26.15
CA LYS A 557 -6.61 8.28 -25.63
C LYS A 557 -7.96 7.79 -26.15
N LEU A 558 -8.03 7.39 -27.41
CA LEU A 558 -9.26 6.86 -28.00
C LEU A 558 -9.61 5.45 -27.48
N LEU A 559 -8.60 4.61 -27.23
CA LEU A 559 -8.79 3.27 -26.67
C LEU A 559 -9.44 3.25 -25.30
N PHE A 560 -9.26 4.33 -24.52
CA PHE A 560 -9.84 4.46 -23.18
C PHE A 560 -10.94 5.53 -23.08
N GLU A 561 -11.42 6.04 -24.21
CA GLU A 561 -12.55 6.96 -24.24
C GLU A 561 -13.84 6.21 -23.83
N SER A 562 -14.47 6.64 -22.73
CA SER A 562 -15.61 5.97 -22.07
C SER A 562 -16.84 5.67 -22.93
N LYS A 563 -16.96 6.31 -24.09
CA LYS A 563 -18.08 6.14 -25.05
C LYS A 563 -17.69 5.35 -26.30
N LEU A 564 -16.42 5.03 -26.48
CA LEU A 564 -15.87 4.53 -27.74
C LEU A 564 -15.00 3.29 -27.54
N GLY A 565 -14.04 3.37 -26.61
CA GLY A 565 -12.97 2.41 -26.34
C GLY A 565 -13.38 1.18 -25.53
N LEU A 566 -12.43 0.54 -24.84
CA LEU A 566 -12.61 -0.71 -24.08
C LEU A 566 -13.72 -0.65 -23.01
N ARG A 567 -14.40 -1.78 -22.78
CA ARG A 567 -15.45 -1.93 -21.74
C ARG A 567 -14.87 -1.78 -20.33
N GLY A 568 -15.57 -1.02 -19.50
CA GLY A 568 -15.29 -0.82 -18.07
C GLY A 568 -15.84 0.54 -17.63
N ILE A 569 -16.31 0.67 -16.39
CA ILE A 569 -16.60 2.00 -15.86
C ILE A 569 -15.25 2.59 -15.48
N PRO A 570 -14.75 3.62 -16.19
CA PRO A 570 -13.45 4.18 -15.84
C PRO A 570 -13.51 4.73 -14.41
N ARG A 571 -12.52 4.37 -13.61
CA ARG A 571 -12.31 4.83 -12.25
C ARG A 571 -11.09 5.72 -12.22
N LYS A 572 -11.18 6.79 -11.43
CA LYS A 572 -10.02 7.63 -11.15
C LYS A 572 -9.23 7.05 -10.00
N PHE A 573 -7.93 6.97 -10.20
CA PHE A 573 -6.95 6.66 -9.19
C PHE A 573 -6.02 7.85 -9.01
N ARG A 574 -5.44 7.99 -7.83
CA ARG A 574 -4.44 9.00 -7.53
C ARG A 574 -3.31 8.36 -6.76
N ALA A 575 -2.09 8.48 -7.25
CA ALA A 575 -0.89 8.06 -6.55
C ALA A 575 -0.17 9.29 -6.01
N VAL A 576 0.22 9.28 -4.74
CA VAL A 576 0.79 10.44 -4.05
C VAL A 576 1.95 10.03 -3.18
N ILE A 577 3.13 10.62 -3.38
CA ILE A 577 4.15 10.73 -2.33
C ILE A 577 3.79 11.97 -1.52
N HIS A 578 3.54 11.77 -0.23
CA HIS A 578 3.09 12.81 0.67
C HIS A 578 4.27 13.60 1.25
N LYS A 579 4.07 14.91 1.46
CA LYS A 579 4.90 15.66 2.40
C LYS A 579 4.82 15.05 3.80
N ALA A 580 5.85 15.24 4.62
CA ALA A 580 5.83 14.81 6.01
C ALA A 580 4.62 15.40 6.74
N SER A 581 4.34 16.69 6.58
CA SER A 581 3.21 17.34 7.22
C SER A 581 1.83 16.93 6.71
N SER A 582 1.73 16.10 5.67
CA SER A 582 0.47 15.65 5.11
C SER A 582 -0.38 14.92 6.17
N PRO A 583 -1.60 15.42 6.49
CA PRO A 583 -2.53 14.73 7.35
C PRO A 583 -2.87 13.33 6.83
N GLU A 584 -3.11 13.20 5.52
CA GLU A 584 -3.42 11.95 4.84
C GLU A 584 -2.25 10.97 4.90
N GLY A 585 -1.01 11.46 4.75
CA GLY A 585 0.21 10.67 4.90
C GLY A 585 0.40 10.13 6.31
N SER A 586 0.00 10.88 7.34
CA SER A 586 0.18 10.49 8.75
C SER A 586 -0.70 9.31 9.19
N ILE A 587 -1.83 9.08 8.49
CA ILE A 587 -2.85 8.09 8.87
C ILE A 587 -2.92 6.87 7.93
N VAL A 588 -1.96 6.72 7.02
CA VAL A 588 -1.99 5.67 5.99
C VAL A 588 -2.04 4.25 6.56
N GLY A 589 -1.46 4.04 7.75
CA GLY A 589 -1.51 2.76 8.44
C GLY A 589 -2.88 2.43 9.04
N ASP A 590 -3.67 3.45 9.40
CA ASP A 590 -5.06 3.28 9.82
C ASP A 590 -5.97 2.93 8.64
N ASP A 591 -5.59 3.33 7.42
CA ASP A 591 -6.37 3.11 6.20
C ASP A 591 -6.26 1.69 5.64
N THR A 592 -5.08 1.09 5.75
CA THR A 592 -4.80 -0.26 5.22
C THR A 592 -4.86 -1.35 6.30
N ALA A 593 -5.04 -0.95 7.58
CA ALA A 593 -5.02 -1.81 8.76
C ALA A 593 -3.70 -2.58 8.92
N CYS A 594 -2.58 -1.89 8.73
CA CYS A 594 -1.25 -2.45 8.88
C CYS A 594 -0.69 -2.28 10.30
N CYS A 595 0.57 -2.69 10.51
CA CYS A 595 1.21 -2.63 11.82
C CYS A 595 1.67 -1.22 12.26
N MET A 596 1.26 -0.17 11.53
CA MET A 596 1.72 1.21 11.71
C MET A 596 0.57 2.24 11.82
N PRO A 597 -0.47 2.01 12.64
CA PRO A 597 -1.50 3.02 12.85
C PRO A 597 -0.91 4.29 13.46
N PHE A 598 -1.60 5.42 13.31
CA PHE A 598 -1.19 6.71 13.84
C PHE A 598 -0.91 6.62 15.36
N GLY A 599 0.28 7.08 15.74
CA GLY A 599 0.76 7.03 17.12
C GLY A 599 1.33 5.69 17.57
N SER A 600 1.52 4.72 16.67
CA SER A 600 2.43 3.59 16.90
C SER A 600 3.90 4.08 16.82
N PRO A 601 4.84 3.46 17.57
CA PRO A 601 6.26 3.83 17.51
C PRO A 601 6.86 3.78 16.09
N LYS A 602 6.42 2.81 15.27
CA LYS A 602 6.85 2.66 13.88
C LYS A 602 6.42 3.84 13.01
N ASN A 603 5.11 4.17 13.03
CA ASN A 603 4.57 5.31 12.28
C ASN A 603 5.27 6.61 12.73
N THR A 604 5.35 6.84 14.04
CA THR A 604 6.04 8.01 14.60
C THR A 604 7.50 8.10 14.15
N HIS A 605 8.24 7.00 14.05
CA HIS A 605 9.60 7.04 13.53
C HIS A 605 9.63 7.44 12.03
N TYR A 606 8.76 6.87 11.19
CA TYR A 606 8.70 7.21 9.78
C TYR A 606 8.28 8.66 9.52
N MET A 607 7.35 9.21 10.32
CA MET A 607 6.95 10.63 10.26
C MET A 607 8.15 11.58 10.39
N TYR A 608 9.13 11.23 11.23
CA TYR A 608 10.24 12.11 11.59
C TYR A 608 11.59 11.70 10.98
N ASN A 609 11.66 10.58 10.27
CA ASN A 609 12.88 10.20 9.56
C ASN A 609 12.97 11.01 8.25
N PRO A 610 13.99 11.86 8.07
CA PRO A 610 14.10 12.73 6.91
C PRO A 610 14.34 11.97 5.60
N ASN A 611 14.63 10.67 5.65
CA ASN A 611 14.81 9.84 4.46
C ASN A 611 13.52 9.14 4.00
N CYS A 612 12.45 9.22 4.79
CA CYS A 612 11.22 8.45 4.57
C CYS A 612 10.06 9.36 4.16
N SER A 613 9.18 8.85 3.31
CA SER A 613 7.88 9.49 3.05
C SER A 613 6.82 8.42 2.82
N PHE A 614 5.56 8.79 3.01
CA PHE A 614 4.45 7.89 2.74
C PHE A 614 4.05 7.99 1.27
N PHE A 615 3.90 6.85 0.62
CA PHE A 615 3.34 6.72 -0.72
C PHE A 615 1.97 6.05 -0.63
N THR A 616 0.96 6.61 -1.30
CA THR A 616 -0.37 6.00 -1.35
C THR A 616 -0.89 5.89 -2.76
N VAL A 617 -1.66 4.83 -3.01
CA VAL A 617 -2.57 4.73 -4.15
C VAL A 617 -3.99 4.85 -3.61
N GLN A 618 -4.74 5.76 -4.20
CA GLN A 618 -6.09 6.13 -3.80
C GLN A 618 -7.06 5.95 -4.95
N ILE A 619 -8.32 5.62 -4.64
CA ILE A 619 -9.43 5.56 -5.61
C ILE A 619 -10.46 6.64 -5.32
N GLU A 620 -11.04 7.24 -6.36
CA GLU A 620 -12.15 8.20 -6.24
C GLU A 620 -13.43 7.46 -5.84
N LYS A 621 -13.99 7.83 -4.69
CA LYS A 621 -15.26 7.34 -4.17
C LYS A 621 -16.43 7.96 -4.96
N PRO A 622 -17.62 7.33 -4.94
CA PRO A 622 -18.81 7.88 -5.58
C PRO A 622 -19.24 9.27 -5.09
N ASP A 623 -18.83 9.68 -3.88
CA ASP A 623 -19.09 11.01 -3.32
C ASP A 623 -18.07 12.08 -3.74
N GLY A 624 -17.08 11.72 -4.57
CA GLY A 624 -15.99 12.58 -5.04
C GLY A 624 -14.79 12.65 -4.09
N GLY A 625 -14.84 12.00 -2.92
CA GLY A 625 -13.69 11.91 -2.02
C GLY A 625 -12.68 10.85 -2.46
N TRP A 626 -11.47 10.90 -1.93
CA TRP A 626 -10.43 9.89 -2.19
C TRP A 626 -10.39 8.85 -1.06
N ARG A 627 -10.05 7.60 -1.40
CA ARG A 627 -9.81 6.54 -0.42
C ARG A 627 -8.49 5.83 -0.72
N THR A 628 -7.60 5.76 0.26
CA THR A 628 -6.39 4.94 0.18
C THR A 628 -6.75 3.46 0.06
N ILE A 629 -6.20 2.81 -0.98
CA ILE A 629 -6.39 1.38 -1.28
C ILE A 629 -5.07 0.60 -1.20
N ALA A 630 -3.94 1.29 -1.37
CA ALA A 630 -2.61 0.75 -1.15
C ALA A 630 -1.69 1.80 -0.53
N GLN A 631 -0.70 1.38 0.22
CA GLN A 631 0.32 2.25 0.79
C GLN A 631 1.69 1.58 0.85
N SER A 632 2.72 2.43 0.91
CA SER A 632 4.12 2.08 1.13
C SER A 632 4.79 3.18 1.95
N VAL A 633 5.79 2.83 2.74
CA VAL A 633 6.85 3.78 3.09
C VAL A 633 7.89 3.73 1.99
N VAL A 634 8.29 4.89 1.48
CA VAL A 634 9.33 5.01 0.45
C VAL A 634 10.53 5.75 1.01
N SER A 635 11.72 5.42 0.52
CA SER A 635 12.97 6.06 0.93
C SER A 635 14.03 6.13 -0.17
N ILE A 636 15.13 6.83 0.11
CA ILE A 636 16.34 6.80 -0.70
C ILE A 636 17.35 5.86 -0.04
N ASP A 637 17.65 4.77 -0.71
CA ASP A 637 18.52 3.72 -0.22
C ASP A 637 19.81 3.67 -1.04
N ARG A 638 20.81 3.00 -0.50
CA ARG A 638 22.14 2.85 -1.09
C ARG A 638 22.48 1.38 -1.24
N GLU A 639 23.04 1.05 -2.40
CA GLU A 639 23.60 -0.26 -2.66
C GLU A 639 24.89 -0.46 -1.84
N THR A 640 25.00 -1.59 -1.14
CA THR A 640 26.13 -1.92 -0.27
C THR A 640 26.93 -3.12 -0.73
N GLY A 641 26.40 -3.92 -1.66
CA GLY A 641 26.98 -5.20 -2.09
C GLY A 641 26.92 -6.29 -1.02
N VAL A 642 26.33 -6.03 0.14
CA VAL A 642 26.21 -6.98 1.25
C VAL A 642 24.74 -7.32 1.46
N PRO A 643 24.35 -8.61 1.50
CA PRO A 643 22.96 -8.99 1.72
C PRO A 643 22.40 -8.41 3.02
N PHE A 644 21.20 -7.85 2.97
CA PHE A 644 20.57 -7.20 4.13
C PHE A 644 20.51 -8.08 5.39
N PRO A 645 20.24 -9.39 5.32
CA PRO A 645 20.30 -10.24 6.51
C PRO A 645 21.68 -10.29 7.15
N GLU A 646 22.76 -10.22 6.38
CA GLU A 646 24.13 -10.16 6.90
C GLU A 646 24.41 -8.79 7.52
N LEU A 647 23.90 -7.71 6.91
CA LEU A 647 23.87 -6.39 7.55
C LEU A 647 23.16 -6.46 8.90
N LYS A 648 21.98 -7.10 8.95
CA LYS A 648 21.17 -7.25 10.17
C LYS A 648 21.83 -8.14 11.23
N GLU A 649 22.47 -9.23 10.82
CA GLU A 649 23.16 -10.16 11.74
C GLU A 649 24.43 -9.53 12.29
N GLY A 650 25.27 -8.92 11.44
CA GLY A 650 26.44 -8.17 11.87
C GLY A 650 26.03 -7.03 12.82
N THR A 651 24.93 -6.35 12.49
CA THR A 651 24.40 -5.27 13.34
C THR A 651 23.70 -5.72 14.61
N SER A 652 23.24 -6.97 14.69
CA SER A 652 22.69 -7.53 15.94
C SER A 652 23.77 -8.24 16.78
N GLY A 653 24.87 -8.64 16.15
CA GLY A 653 25.99 -9.37 16.73
C GLY A 653 27.06 -8.48 17.40
N GLY A 654 26.88 -7.16 17.35
CA GLY A 654 27.82 -6.19 17.95
C GLY A 654 29.02 -5.84 17.07
N TRP A 655 28.97 -6.15 15.77
CA TRP A 655 30.03 -5.79 14.83
C TRP A 655 29.96 -4.31 14.46
N GLY A 656 31.13 -3.70 14.27
CA GLY A 656 31.25 -2.33 13.80
C GLY A 656 30.72 -2.17 12.37
N ILE A 657 30.17 -1.00 12.02
CA ILE A 657 29.71 -0.73 10.65
C ILE A 657 30.86 -0.92 9.65
N SER A 658 32.09 -0.57 10.04
CA SER A 658 33.30 -0.76 9.22
C SER A 658 33.77 -2.21 9.09
N GLU A 659 33.23 -3.12 9.92
CA GLU A 659 33.49 -4.56 9.84
C GLU A 659 32.52 -5.27 8.89
N VAL A 660 31.33 -4.69 8.69
CA VAL A 660 30.28 -5.25 7.82
C VAL A 660 30.31 -4.64 6.42
N LEU A 661 30.51 -3.33 6.31
CA LEU A 661 30.53 -2.61 5.04
C LEU A 661 31.97 -2.39 4.55
N ALA A 662 32.15 -2.41 3.23
CA ALA A 662 33.41 -2.02 2.61
C ALA A 662 33.62 -0.49 2.62
N ASP A 663 34.86 -0.05 2.40
CA ASP A 663 35.25 1.37 2.44
C ASP A 663 34.73 2.19 1.26
N ASP A 664 34.21 1.51 0.22
CA ASP A 664 33.52 2.11 -0.92
C ASP A 664 32.25 2.88 -0.52
N ILE A 665 31.65 2.57 0.64
CA ILE A 665 30.55 3.36 1.21
C ILE A 665 30.94 4.83 1.43
N LEU A 666 32.22 5.14 1.59
CA LEU A 666 32.70 6.52 1.77
C LEU A 666 32.73 7.32 0.45
N ARG A 667 32.66 6.67 -0.71
CA ARG A 667 32.62 7.35 -2.03
C ARG A 667 31.18 7.72 -2.41
N PRO A 668 30.96 8.55 -3.44
CA PRO A 668 29.66 8.68 -4.05
C PRO A 668 29.26 7.32 -4.64
N GLY A 669 28.11 6.80 -4.23
CA GLY A 669 27.55 5.54 -4.71
C GLY A 669 26.23 5.77 -5.42
N GLU A 670 25.73 4.73 -6.07
CA GLU A 670 24.41 4.74 -6.68
C GLU A 670 23.32 4.72 -5.60
N LEU A 671 22.31 5.58 -5.76
CA LEU A 671 21.16 5.67 -4.87
C LEU A 671 19.94 5.08 -5.54
N TYR A 672 19.04 4.49 -4.78
CA TYR A 672 17.82 3.87 -5.28
C TYR A 672 16.61 4.51 -4.61
N PHE A 673 15.58 4.80 -5.40
CA PHE A 673 14.25 5.04 -4.86
C PHE A 673 13.65 3.68 -4.49
N GLU A 674 13.27 3.49 -3.24
CA GLU A 674 12.85 2.19 -2.70
C GLU A 674 11.47 2.29 -2.04
N ALA A 675 10.71 1.19 -2.07
CA ALA A 675 9.49 1.03 -1.28
C ALA A 675 9.60 -0.15 -0.31
N ASP A 676 9.38 0.09 0.97
CA ASP A 676 9.55 -0.89 2.06
C ASP A 676 8.70 -2.16 1.85
N ASN A 677 7.47 -1.97 1.37
CA ASN A 677 6.54 -3.01 0.91
C ASN A 677 5.35 -2.36 0.19
N ILE A 678 4.41 -3.17 -0.34
CA ILE A 678 3.09 -2.69 -0.80
C ILE A 678 1.99 -3.38 0.00
N GLU A 679 1.32 -2.60 0.84
CA GLU A 679 0.20 -3.08 1.65
C GLU A 679 -1.12 -2.57 1.10
N MET A 680 -2.03 -3.51 0.82
CA MET A 680 -3.34 -3.18 0.28
C MET A 680 -4.42 -3.30 1.36
N ALA A 681 -5.34 -2.34 1.37
CA ALA A 681 -6.54 -2.41 2.19
C ALA A 681 -7.32 -3.69 1.86
N ARG A 682 -7.65 -4.48 2.89
CA ARG A 682 -8.20 -5.84 2.76
C ARG A 682 -9.39 -5.95 1.79
N ASN A 683 -10.29 -4.97 1.81
CA ASN A 683 -11.51 -4.95 0.98
C ASN A 683 -11.24 -4.65 -0.51
N TYR A 684 -10.02 -4.27 -0.87
CA TYR A 684 -9.64 -3.87 -2.23
C TYR A 684 -8.70 -4.88 -2.92
N ARG A 685 -8.10 -5.82 -2.16
CA ARG A 685 -7.11 -6.77 -2.68
C ARG A 685 -7.64 -7.60 -3.85
N ALA A 686 -8.83 -8.17 -3.73
CA ALA A 686 -9.39 -9.05 -4.75
C ALA A 686 -9.67 -8.33 -6.09
N ASP A 687 -10.01 -7.05 -6.03
CA ASP A 687 -10.55 -6.31 -7.18
C ASP A 687 -9.50 -5.42 -7.86
N TRP A 688 -8.44 -4.99 -7.15
CA TRP A 688 -7.57 -3.87 -7.60
C TRP A 688 -6.07 -4.16 -7.59
N THR A 689 -5.65 -5.39 -7.33
CA THR A 689 -4.21 -5.78 -7.29
C THR A 689 -3.48 -5.38 -8.59
N THR A 690 -4.06 -5.70 -9.76
CA THR A 690 -3.50 -5.35 -11.07
C THR A 690 -3.38 -3.85 -11.28
N HIS A 691 -4.42 -3.08 -10.93
CA HIS A 691 -4.39 -1.60 -11.01
C HIS A 691 -3.28 -1.01 -10.16
N VAL A 692 -3.13 -1.49 -8.93
CA VAL A 692 -2.08 -1.03 -8.02
C VAL A 692 -0.70 -1.35 -8.60
N SER A 693 -0.47 -2.57 -9.10
CA SER A 693 0.79 -2.94 -9.75
C SER A 693 1.16 -1.99 -10.91
N LEU A 694 0.22 -1.74 -11.83
CA LEU A 694 0.44 -0.85 -12.97
C LEU A 694 0.70 0.61 -12.55
N ILE A 695 -0.03 1.08 -11.52
CA ILE A 695 0.17 2.42 -10.95
C ILE A 695 1.56 2.55 -10.32
N TYR A 696 2.05 1.56 -9.59
CA TYR A 696 3.40 1.58 -9.02
C TYR A 696 4.46 1.63 -10.12
N LYS A 697 4.36 0.78 -11.15
CA LYS A 697 5.29 0.79 -12.30
C LYS A 697 5.32 2.15 -13.01
N SER A 698 4.13 2.70 -13.31
CA SER A 698 4.01 4.01 -13.98
C SER A 698 4.51 5.17 -13.10
N PHE A 699 4.15 5.17 -11.81
CA PHE A 699 4.52 6.23 -10.89
C PHE A 699 6.02 6.23 -10.61
N ALA A 700 6.60 5.05 -10.33
CA ALA A 700 8.02 4.89 -10.02
C ALA A 700 8.90 5.50 -11.12
N ARG A 701 8.62 5.18 -12.38
CA ARG A 701 9.33 5.75 -13.51
C ARG A 701 9.19 7.27 -13.59
N ALA A 702 7.96 7.78 -13.58
CA ALA A 702 7.72 9.22 -13.69
C ALA A 702 8.37 9.99 -12.52
N TYR A 703 8.40 9.39 -11.33
CA TYR A 703 9.04 9.96 -10.16
C TYR A 703 10.57 9.93 -10.28
N VAL A 704 11.16 8.78 -10.66
CA VAL A 704 12.60 8.62 -10.87
C VAL A 704 13.11 9.56 -11.95
N GLU A 705 12.46 9.62 -13.13
CA GLU A 705 12.77 10.58 -14.20
C GLU A 705 12.80 12.03 -13.71
N LYS A 706 11.95 12.37 -12.72
CA LYS A 706 11.86 13.71 -12.17
C LYS A 706 12.97 14.02 -11.18
N ILE A 707 13.29 13.07 -10.30
CA ILE A 707 14.27 13.26 -9.22
C ILE A 707 15.70 12.98 -9.66
N SER A 708 15.93 12.16 -10.69
CA SER A 708 17.26 11.82 -11.19
C SER A 708 18.00 13.01 -11.81
N GLY A 709 17.25 13.95 -12.41
CA GLY A 709 17.79 15.24 -12.85
C GLY A 709 18.27 16.15 -11.72
N ILE A 710 17.99 15.79 -10.46
CA ILE A 710 18.32 16.56 -9.25
C ILE A 710 19.24 15.76 -8.32
N ARG A 711 19.32 14.43 -8.49
CA ARG A 711 19.97 13.49 -7.57
C ARG A 711 20.54 12.30 -8.33
N PRO A 712 21.66 11.70 -7.87
CA PRO A 712 22.26 10.53 -8.51
C PRO A 712 21.49 9.25 -8.16
N ILE A 713 20.24 9.17 -8.60
CA ILE A 713 19.35 8.02 -8.40
C ILE A 713 19.41 7.13 -9.64
N ASN A 714 19.47 5.81 -9.44
CA ASN A 714 19.41 4.82 -10.50
C ASN A 714 18.11 5.01 -11.31
N GLU A 715 18.25 5.17 -12.62
CA GLU A 715 17.14 5.41 -13.54
C GLU A 715 16.56 4.12 -14.14
N GLU A 716 17.18 2.97 -13.86
CA GLU A 716 16.88 1.68 -14.49
C GLU A 716 15.91 0.84 -13.66
N GLU A 717 15.95 0.94 -12.34
CA GLU A 717 15.18 0.06 -11.46
C GLU A 717 14.76 0.70 -10.12
N MET A 718 13.64 0.22 -9.58
CA MET A 718 13.14 0.55 -8.24
C MET A 718 12.97 -0.74 -7.40
N PRO A 719 13.72 -0.92 -6.31
CA PRO A 719 13.52 -2.04 -5.39
C PRO A 719 12.23 -1.90 -4.57
N ILE A 720 11.57 -3.02 -4.31
CA ILE A 720 10.40 -3.11 -3.42
C ILE A 720 10.57 -4.28 -2.46
N GLY A 721 10.39 -4.03 -1.16
CA GLY A 721 10.51 -5.09 -0.17
C GLY A 721 9.46 -6.19 -0.34
N ARG A 722 9.91 -7.43 -0.15
CA ARG A 722 9.05 -8.62 -0.25
C ARG A 722 8.32 -8.94 1.04
N GLY A 723 8.79 -8.43 2.18
CA GLY A 723 8.16 -8.65 3.47
C GLY A 723 6.75 -8.06 3.48
N TYR A 724 5.75 -8.89 3.76
CA TYR A 724 4.35 -8.48 3.92
C TYR A 724 3.70 -7.76 2.72
N THR A 725 4.35 -7.74 1.55
CA THR A 725 3.74 -7.23 0.31
C THR A 725 2.53 -8.10 -0.06
N ASP A 726 1.34 -7.49 0.00
CA ASP A 726 0.05 -8.15 -0.18
C ASP A 726 -0.31 -8.36 -1.66
N VAL A 727 0.45 -7.74 -2.55
CA VAL A 727 0.19 -7.69 -4.00
C VAL A 727 1.09 -8.72 -4.68
N SER A 728 0.52 -9.60 -5.49
CA SER A 728 1.32 -10.39 -6.43
C SER A 728 1.70 -9.47 -7.58
N LEU A 729 2.95 -9.02 -7.62
CA LEU A 729 3.36 -7.96 -8.54
C LEU A 729 3.87 -8.47 -9.90
N ASP A 730 4.05 -9.78 -10.08
CA ASP A 730 4.74 -10.39 -11.23
C ASP A 730 6.00 -9.58 -11.61
N LEU A 731 6.87 -9.42 -10.61
CA LEU A 731 8.11 -8.67 -10.70
C LEU A 731 9.28 -9.63 -10.52
N ASP A 732 10.39 -9.28 -11.15
CA ASP A 732 11.64 -9.97 -10.94
C ASP A 732 12.11 -9.84 -9.49
N VAL A 733 12.90 -10.81 -9.08
CA VAL A 733 13.41 -10.93 -7.72
C VAL A 733 14.92 -10.99 -7.78
N ARG A 734 15.58 -10.16 -6.98
CA ARG A 734 17.04 -10.21 -6.79
C ARG A 734 17.42 -10.29 -5.33
N GLU A 735 18.70 -10.51 -5.09
CA GLU A 735 19.28 -10.40 -3.75
C GLU A 735 19.14 -8.97 -3.23
N ASN A 736 18.73 -8.84 -1.97
CA ASN A 736 18.52 -7.53 -1.37
C ASN A 736 19.80 -7.07 -0.67
N THR A 737 20.47 -6.11 -1.28
CA THR A 737 21.72 -5.51 -0.81
C THR A 737 21.56 -4.01 -0.51
N MET A 738 20.31 -3.55 -0.48
CA MET A 738 19.95 -2.15 -0.23
C MET A 738 20.02 -1.80 1.26
N CYS A 739 20.58 -0.64 1.58
CA CYS A 739 20.65 -0.10 2.93
C CYS A 739 20.16 1.35 2.96
N LYS A 740 19.30 1.69 3.93
CA LYS A 740 18.78 3.05 4.08
C LYS A 740 19.91 4.01 4.46
N VAL A 741 20.00 5.15 3.77
CA VAL A 741 21.00 6.19 4.08
C VAL A 741 20.84 6.75 5.49
N VAL A 742 19.58 6.85 5.94
CA VAL A 742 19.21 7.14 7.33
C VAL A 742 18.47 5.91 7.89
N PRO A 743 19.13 5.11 8.75
CA PRO A 743 18.55 3.88 9.29
C PRO A 743 17.19 4.08 9.95
N THR A 744 16.32 3.09 9.78
CA THR A 744 14.98 3.06 10.36
C THR A 744 14.91 2.10 11.54
N SER A 745 14.00 2.36 12.48
CA SER A 745 13.76 1.45 13.61
C SER A 745 13.07 0.15 13.23
N TYR A 746 12.55 0.09 12.02
CA TYR A 746 11.79 -1.01 11.43
C TYR A 746 11.90 -0.93 9.91
N THR A 747 11.82 -2.07 9.23
CA THR A 747 11.70 -2.16 7.76
C THR A 747 11.15 -3.53 7.39
N ASP A 748 10.15 -3.55 6.51
CA ASP A 748 9.60 -4.75 5.89
C ASP A 748 10.46 -5.27 4.73
N ASN A 749 11.32 -4.43 4.15
CA ASN A 749 12.38 -4.83 3.22
C ASN A 749 13.59 -5.47 3.91
N GLY A 750 13.41 -6.12 5.06
CA GLY A 750 14.48 -6.74 5.83
C GLY A 750 14.87 -8.17 5.43
N GLN A 751 14.41 -8.65 4.27
CA GLN A 751 14.60 -10.03 3.79
C GLN A 751 15.83 -10.15 2.86
N SER A 752 16.28 -11.38 2.58
CA SER A 752 17.41 -11.65 1.66
C SER A 752 17.13 -11.31 0.19
N SER A 753 15.90 -10.97 -0.16
CA SER A 753 15.51 -10.65 -1.54
C SER A 753 14.43 -9.58 -1.58
N CYS A 754 14.49 -8.74 -2.62
CA CYS A 754 13.53 -7.70 -2.94
C CYS A 754 12.89 -7.98 -4.31
N TYR A 755 11.70 -7.44 -4.55
CA TYR A 755 11.16 -7.30 -5.90
C TYR A 755 11.85 -6.14 -6.62
N VAL A 756 11.90 -6.18 -7.94
CA VAL A 756 12.47 -5.14 -8.78
C VAL A 756 11.45 -4.67 -9.80
N VAL A 757 11.22 -3.36 -9.86
CA VAL A 757 10.48 -2.73 -10.95
C VAL A 757 11.49 -2.18 -11.95
N GLU A 758 11.53 -2.78 -13.15
CA GLU A 758 12.30 -2.23 -14.28
C GLU A 758 11.63 -0.95 -14.82
N LEU A 759 12.42 0.12 -14.95
CA LEU A 759 11.97 1.45 -15.35
C LEU A 759 12.21 1.75 -16.84
N ASP A 760 12.91 0.87 -17.55
CA ASP A 760 13.24 0.99 -18.98
C ASP A 760 12.19 0.37 -19.93
N GLN A 761 11.37 -0.58 -19.46
CA GLN A 761 10.29 -1.23 -20.23
C GLN A 761 9.30 -0.20 -20.82
N PRO A 762 8.48 -0.44 -21.86
CA PRO A 762 7.47 0.54 -22.28
C PRO A 762 6.46 0.87 -21.16
N ARG A 763 5.94 2.11 -21.12
CA ARG A 763 4.94 2.51 -20.11
C ARG A 763 3.76 1.53 -20.17
N PRO A 764 3.37 0.88 -19.05
CA PRO A 764 2.11 0.16 -19.03
C PRO A 764 0.99 1.14 -19.41
N PHE A 765 0.09 0.74 -20.31
CA PHE A 765 -0.95 1.61 -20.87
C PHE A 765 -1.81 2.24 -19.78
N VAL A 766 -1.63 3.53 -19.54
CA VAL A 766 -2.44 4.28 -18.60
C VAL A 766 -2.96 5.56 -19.26
N GLY A 767 -4.28 5.76 -19.22
CA GLY A 767 -4.91 7.05 -19.48
C GLY A 767 -4.47 8.05 -18.40
N GLU A 768 -3.30 8.64 -18.60
CA GLU A 768 -2.66 9.55 -17.66
C GLU A 768 -3.25 10.96 -17.84
N VAL A 769 -3.80 11.52 -16.76
CA VAL A 769 -4.13 12.95 -16.71
C VAL A 769 -3.20 13.57 -15.68
N VAL A 770 -2.01 13.99 -16.14
CA VAL A 770 -0.97 14.62 -15.32
C VAL A 770 -1.40 16.01 -14.85
N ARG A 771 -1.19 16.30 -13.55
CA ARG A 771 -0.83 17.59 -12.88
C ARG A 771 -1.11 17.41 -11.37
N GLU A 772 -0.29 17.82 -10.40
CA GLU A 772 0.68 18.91 -10.25
C GLU A 772 1.97 18.39 -9.59
N VAL A 773 3.12 18.97 -9.94
CA VAL A 773 4.39 18.77 -9.22
C VAL A 773 4.74 20.13 -8.62
N GLU A 774 4.91 20.20 -7.30
CA GLU A 774 5.54 21.39 -6.72
C GLU A 774 6.97 21.51 -7.23
N THR A 775 7.39 22.72 -7.56
CA THR A 775 8.75 23.02 -7.99
C THR A 775 9.75 22.57 -6.93
N MET A 776 10.59 21.60 -7.28
CA MET A 776 11.68 21.14 -6.44
C MET A 776 12.79 22.19 -6.42
N GLU A 777 13.27 22.55 -5.23
CA GLU A 777 14.60 23.16 -5.11
C GLU A 777 15.65 22.07 -5.34
N ALA A 778 16.64 22.37 -6.18
CA ALA A 778 17.78 21.49 -6.35
C ALA A 778 18.46 21.28 -4.99
N TRP A 779 19.07 20.11 -4.78
CA TRP A 779 20.07 20.02 -3.71
C TRP A 779 21.08 21.14 -3.95
N PRO A 780 21.46 21.91 -2.93
CA PRO A 780 22.49 22.93 -3.13
C PRO A 780 23.72 22.23 -3.71
N ASP A 781 24.00 22.51 -4.99
CA ASP A 781 25.15 21.98 -5.70
C ASP A 781 26.42 22.37 -4.93
N GLN A 782 27.35 21.43 -4.91
CA GLN A 782 28.62 21.44 -4.21
C GLN A 782 29.23 22.84 -3.93
N PHE A 783 29.25 23.17 -2.65
CA PHE A 783 30.46 23.27 -1.84
C PHE A 783 31.79 23.48 -2.57
N SER A 784 32.50 24.52 -2.13
CA SER A 784 33.93 24.72 -2.32
C SER A 784 34.71 23.39 -2.34
N PRO A 785 35.71 23.21 -3.24
CA PRO A 785 36.51 22.00 -3.29
C PRO A 785 37.00 21.57 -1.90
N GLY A 786 36.56 20.40 -1.45
CA GLY A 786 37.02 19.76 -0.24
C GLY A 786 36.05 19.79 0.95
N VAL A 787 35.28 20.85 1.20
CA VAL A 787 34.53 20.99 2.47
C VAL A 787 33.07 21.35 2.26
N SER A 788 32.16 20.62 2.90
CA SER A 788 30.72 20.73 2.71
C SER A 788 29.89 20.62 3.99
N ASP A 789 28.59 20.86 3.93
CA ASP A 789 27.69 20.66 5.07
C ASP A 789 27.56 19.18 5.40
N LEU A 790 27.66 18.86 6.68
CA LEU A 790 27.18 17.58 7.19
C LEU A 790 25.66 17.67 7.37
N THR A 791 24.92 16.74 6.81
CA THR A 791 23.45 16.66 6.88
C THR A 791 22.99 15.24 7.21
N SER A 792 21.70 15.04 7.46
CA SER A 792 21.08 13.72 7.67
C SER A 792 21.39 12.73 6.55
N ARG A 793 21.64 13.18 5.33
CA ARG A 793 22.01 12.34 4.17
C ARG A 793 23.40 11.68 4.32
N ASP A 794 24.19 12.14 5.27
CA ASP A 794 25.55 11.65 5.50
C ASP A 794 25.64 10.67 6.67
N VAL A 795 24.50 10.33 7.32
CA VAL A 795 24.47 9.54 8.56
C VAL A 795 25.21 8.21 8.42
N LEU A 796 24.93 7.42 7.37
CA LEU A 796 25.59 6.12 7.17
C LEU A 796 27.11 6.25 7.00
N GLN A 797 27.57 7.21 6.20
CA GLN A 797 29.00 7.43 5.95
C GLN A 797 29.72 8.02 7.17
N ALA A 798 29.06 8.96 7.88
CA ALA A 798 29.58 9.52 9.13
C ALA A 798 29.70 8.44 10.20
N ALA A 799 28.73 7.54 10.30
CA ALA A 799 28.78 6.41 11.22
C ALA A 799 29.92 5.44 10.89
N TYR A 800 30.20 5.19 9.61
CA TYR A 800 31.36 4.42 9.18
C TYR A 800 32.68 5.06 9.65
N ILE A 801 32.86 6.38 9.44
CA ILE A 801 34.05 7.10 9.93
C ILE A 801 34.12 7.06 11.46
N ASN A 802 33.00 7.23 12.14
CA ASN A 802 32.94 7.21 13.60
C ASN A 802 33.41 5.86 14.16
N ASP A 803 32.98 4.76 13.54
CA ASP A 803 33.36 3.40 13.91
C ASP A 803 34.87 3.17 13.76
N LEU A 804 35.47 3.65 12.65
CA LEU A 804 36.93 3.59 12.44
C LEU A 804 37.74 4.36 13.51
N VAL A 805 37.19 5.45 14.03
CA VAL A 805 37.87 6.30 15.02
C VAL A 805 37.66 5.79 16.44
N PHE A 806 36.55 5.11 16.72
CA PHE A 806 36.18 4.63 18.05
C PHE A 806 35.90 3.10 18.08
N PRO A 807 36.88 2.24 17.74
CA PRO A 807 36.68 0.82 17.40
C PRO A 807 36.26 -0.14 18.55
N HIS A 808 35.84 0.35 19.72
CA HIS A 808 35.48 -0.48 20.88
C HIS A 808 34.26 0.02 21.65
N GLN A 809 33.52 0.95 21.06
CA GLN A 809 32.23 1.39 21.58
C GLN A 809 31.11 0.56 20.97
N ASP A 810 29.96 0.48 21.64
CA ASP A 810 28.76 -0.15 21.06
C ASP A 810 28.42 0.56 19.73
N PRO A 811 28.57 -0.12 18.58
CA PRO A 811 28.41 0.50 17.27
C PRO A 811 26.99 1.03 17.06
N PHE A 812 25.98 0.41 17.68
CA PHE A 812 24.57 0.76 17.56
C PHE A 812 24.20 1.95 18.41
N TYR A 813 24.67 1.96 19.66
CA TYR A 813 24.52 3.12 20.51
C TYR A 813 25.11 4.37 19.83
N ASN A 814 26.27 4.21 19.20
CA ASN A 814 26.93 5.30 18.48
C ASN A 814 26.23 5.70 17.18
N LEU A 815 25.81 4.74 16.35
CA LEU A 815 25.05 5.01 15.13
C LEU A 815 23.78 5.81 15.44
N TYR A 816 22.96 5.32 16.36
CA TYR A 816 21.68 5.96 16.67
C TYR A 816 21.86 7.30 17.37
N ARG A 817 22.85 7.44 18.27
CA ARG A 817 23.18 8.73 18.88
C ARG A 817 23.65 9.75 17.84
N LEU A 818 24.53 9.34 16.91
CA LEU A 818 25.02 10.19 15.83
C LEU A 818 23.89 10.58 14.87
N GLN A 819 23.06 9.63 14.46
CA GLN A 819 21.86 9.88 13.65
C GLN A 819 20.94 10.88 14.33
N ASN A 820 20.56 10.63 15.59
CA ASN A 820 19.69 11.50 16.37
C ASN A 820 20.28 12.92 16.44
N ALA A 821 21.58 13.05 16.69
CA ALA A 821 22.23 14.35 16.78
C ALA A 821 22.28 15.10 15.44
N ILE A 822 22.58 14.41 14.33
CA ILE A 822 22.61 15.03 13.00
C ILE A 822 21.21 15.46 12.57
N VAL A 823 20.20 14.59 12.72
CA VAL A 823 18.80 14.88 12.33
C VAL A 823 18.23 16.00 13.20
N ALA A 824 18.41 15.93 14.52
CA ALA A 824 17.94 16.97 15.42
C ALA A 824 18.58 18.32 15.11
N LYS A 825 19.88 18.34 14.79
CA LYS A 825 20.59 19.55 14.37
C LYS A 825 20.02 20.13 13.07
N ASP A 826 19.72 19.30 12.08
CA ASP A 826 19.11 19.78 10.82
C ASP A 826 17.74 20.40 11.09
N TYR A 827 16.91 19.74 11.91
CA TYR A 827 15.60 20.26 12.32
C TYR A 827 15.73 21.56 13.10
N ASN A 828 16.61 21.61 14.11
CA ASN A 828 16.80 22.79 14.94
C ASN A 828 17.31 23.99 14.12
N ASN A 829 18.26 23.75 13.22
CA ASN A 829 18.80 24.80 12.35
C ASN A 829 17.72 25.36 11.44
N HIS A 830 16.93 24.50 10.81
CA HIS A 830 15.86 24.94 9.93
C HIS A 830 14.79 25.72 10.69
N LEU A 831 14.30 25.17 11.82
CA LEU A 831 13.23 25.78 12.62
C LEU A 831 13.59 27.15 13.18
N LYS A 832 14.86 27.34 13.57
CA LYS A 832 15.34 28.58 14.18
C LYS A 832 16.13 29.45 13.18
N ASN A 833 16.12 29.10 11.89
CA ASN A 833 16.85 29.79 10.82
C ASN A 833 18.34 30.04 11.16
N ARG A 834 19.03 28.98 11.63
CA ARG A 834 20.44 29.02 12.03
C ARG A 834 21.33 28.45 10.93
N ALA A 835 22.53 29.01 10.81
CA ALA A 835 23.54 28.52 9.89
C ALA A 835 24.01 27.11 10.26
N ASN A 836 24.31 26.29 9.25
CA ASN A 836 24.88 24.96 9.48
C ASN A 836 26.39 25.08 9.79
N LEU A 837 26.76 24.77 11.03
CA LEU A 837 28.14 24.73 11.48
C LEU A 837 28.73 23.31 11.43
N SER A 838 27.91 22.29 11.16
CA SER A 838 28.36 20.91 11.00
C SER A 838 28.89 20.70 9.58
N ILE A 839 30.08 20.12 9.49
CA ILE A 839 30.90 20.13 8.27
C ILE A 839 31.37 18.72 7.96
N LYS A 840 31.48 18.37 6.67
CA LYS A 840 32.17 17.18 6.19
C LYS A 840 33.30 17.54 5.24
N TYR A 841 34.36 16.74 5.26
CA TYR A 841 35.50 16.86 4.36
C TYR A 841 35.51 15.71 3.37
N VAL A 842 35.56 16.05 2.09
CA VAL A 842 35.59 15.11 0.96
C VAL A 842 36.92 15.30 0.23
N SER A 843 37.67 14.22 0.00
CA SER A 843 38.93 14.31 -0.74
C SER A 843 38.69 14.57 -2.24
N PRO A 844 39.72 14.98 -3.01
CA PRO A 844 39.57 15.30 -4.43
C PRO A 844 39.00 14.18 -5.31
N ASP A 845 39.07 12.93 -4.85
CA ASP A 845 38.49 11.74 -5.50
C ASP A 845 37.02 11.49 -5.11
N GLY A 846 36.41 12.36 -4.32
CA GLY A 846 35.02 12.23 -3.86
C GLY A 846 34.83 11.42 -2.58
N THR A 847 35.90 10.87 -1.98
CA THR A 847 35.78 10.05 -0.77
C THR A 847 35.52 10.93 0.47
N LEU A 848 34.51 10.61 1.27
CA LEU A 848 34.30 11.20 2.60
C LEU A 848 35.44 10.77 3.52
N VAL A 849 36.22 11.72 4.02
CA VAL A 849 37.44 11.47 4.81
C VAL A 849 37.38 12.07 6.21
N GLY A 850 36.32 12.80 6.54
CA GLY A 850 36.04 13.25 7.91
C GLY A 850 34.75 14.04 8.03
N TYR A 851 34.27 14.19 9.25
CA TYR A 851 33.16 15.07 9.59
C TYR A 851 33.37 15.77 10.94
N MET A 852 32.65 16.87 11.12
CA MET A 852 32.52 17.64 12.35
C MET A 852 31.04 17.87 12.62
N LEU A 853 30.61 17.54 13.82
CA LEU A 853 29.28 17.85 14.33
C LEU A 853 29.37 19.07 15.24
N ALA A 854 28.77 20.17 14.80
CA ALA A 854 28.70 21.41 15.56
C ALA A 854 27.40 22.18 15.27
N TYR A 855 26.84 22.81 16.28
CA TYR A 855 25.55 23.48 16.17
C TYR A 855 25.38 24.61 17.18
N HIS A 856 24.50 25.55 16.85
CA HIS A 856 24.03 26.57 17.78
C HIS A 856 22.87 26.01 18.60
N GLY A 857 22.96 26.15 19.93
CA GLY A 857 21.92 25.79 20.88
C GLY A 857 22.03 26.57 22.18
N LYS A 858 21.58 25.97 23.28
CA LYS A 858 21.61 26.56 24.63
C LYS A 858 22.31 25.64 25.60
N LEU A 859 23.06 26.24 26.52
CA LEU A 859 23.73 25.52 27.60
C LEU A 859 22.68 24.77 28.43
N ASP A 860 22.83 23.45 28.54
CA ASP A 860 21.83 22.62 29.22
C ASP A 860 21.78 22.91 30.72
N GLU A 861 20.70 22.47 31.36
CA GLU A 861 20.45 22.77 32.77
C GLU A 861 21.54 22.19 33.70
N ASP A 862 22.03 20.99 33.41
CA ASP A 862 23.06 20.33 34.22
C ASP A 862 24.39 21.08 34.15
N THR A 863 24.79 21.47 32.96
CA THR A 863 26.02 22.25 32.73
C THR A 863 25.88 23.66 33.28
N ARG A 864 24.71 24.30 33.16
CA ARG A 864 24.45 25.62 33.78
C ARG A 864 24.54 25.55 35.30
N ARG A 865 23.94 24.53 35.92
CA ARG A 865 24.00 24.30 37.37
C ARG A 865 25.43 24.04 37.84
N ALA A 866 26.17 23.18 37.13
CA ALA A 866 27.56 22.88 37.44
C ALA A 866 28.45 24.14 37.33
N ALA A 867 28.24 24.93 36.28
CA ALA A 867 28.98 26.17 36.02
C ALA A 867 28.40 27.40 36.73
N LYS A 868 27.36 27.26 37.57
CA LYS A 868 26.62 28.34 38.25
C LYS A 868 26.31 29.56 37.35
N ILE A 869 25.96 29.28 36.09
CA ILE A 869 25.56 30.32 35.13
C ILE A 869 24.07 30.61 35.34
N GLU A 870 23.72 31.85 35.68
CA GLU A 870 22.33 32.29 35.80
C GLU A 870 21.75 32.62 34.42
N GLY A 871 20.49 32.22 34.17
CA GLY A 871 19.78 32.48 32.92
C GLY A 871 20.01 31.44 31.84
N GLU A 872 19.36 31.63 30.68
CA GLU A 872 19.63 30.85 29.49
C GLU A 872 20.83 31.47 28.75
N GLN A 873 21.80 30.63 28.37
CA GLN A 873 22.98 31.06 27.65
C GLN A 873 23.04 30.37 26.29
N GLU A 874 22.96 31.14 25.21
CA GLU A 874 23.19 30.64 23.85
C GLU A 874 24.67 30.34 23.63
N ILE A 875 24.94 29.24 22.95
CA ILE A 875 26.27 28.76 22.63
C ILE A 875 26.33 28.13 21.24
N VAL A 876 27.54 28.09 20.69
CA VAL A 876 27.90 27.13 19.66
C VAL A 876 28.54 25.94 20.36
N PHE A 877 27.97 24.76 20.22
CA PHE A 877 28.57 23.53 20.72
C PHE A 877 29.26 22.78 19.58
N MET A 878 30.57 22.55 19.73
CA MET A 878 31.33 21.67 18.86
C MET A 878 31.43 20.31 19.55
N SER A 879 30.52 19.41 19.15
CA SER A 879 30.33 18.10 19.79
C SER A 879 31.45 17.12 19.45
N LEU A 880 31.82 17.03 18.16
CA LEU A 880 32.75 16.01 17.69
C LEU A 880 33.49 16.44 16.43
N ILE A 881 34.75 16.03 16.32
CA ILE A 881 35.54 16.03 15.08
C ILE A 881 36.08 14.61 14.88
N ALA A 882 35.73 13.98 13.77
CA ALA A 882 36.18 12.65 13.40
C ALA A 882 36.79 12.67 12.00
N GLY A 883 37.96 12.07 11.84
CA GLY A 883 38.65 11.98 10.56
C GLY A 883 39.15 10.56 10.33
N HIS A 884 39.12 10.12 9.08
CA HIS A 884 39.66 8.83 8.69
C HIS A 884 41.12 8.70 9.18
N PRO A 885 41.52 7.60 9.85
CA PRO A 885 42.83 7.48 10.50
C PRO A 885 44.03 7.75 9.57
N ASN A 886 43.87 7.42 8.28
CA ASN A 886 44.90 7.63 7.25
C ASN A 886 44.95 9.06 6.67
N GLN A 887 44.07 9.98 7.08
CA GLN A 887 43.91 11.32 6.49
C GLN A 887 44.21 12.43 7.51
N LYS A 888 45.49 12.66 7.77
CA LYS A 888 45.99 13.54 8.85
C LYS A 888 45.58 15.02 8.76
N ASP A 889 45.19 15.51 7.58
CA ASP A 889 44.83 16.92 7.36
C ASP A 889 43.31 17.19 7.44
N ALA A 890 42.46 16.15 7.49
CA ALA A 890 41.01 16.30 7.46
C ALA A 890 40.48 17.18 8.61
N GLY A 891 40.87 16.87 9.85
CA GLY A 891 40.44 17.64 11.03
C GLY A 891 40.85 19.11 10.97
N GLY A 892 42.00 19.42 10.36
CA GLY A 892 42.49 20.80 10.28
C GLY A 892 41.70 21.65 9.29
N ARG A 893 41.28 21.04 8.18
CA ARG A 893 40.44 21.70 7.17
C ARG A 893 39.02 21.93 7.67
N MET A 894 38.46 20.95 8.39
CA MET A 894 37.13 21.11 9.00
C MET A 894 37.13 22.18 10.10
N LEU A 895 38.14 22.19 10.98
CA LEU A 895 38.28 23.23 12.01
C LEU A 895 38.46 24.63 11.41
N PHE A 896 39.23 24.76 10.33
CA PHE A 896 39.35 26.02 9.60
C PHE A 896 38.00 26.51 9.10
N GLU A 897 37.26 25.65 8.39
CA GLU A 897 35.96 26.04 7.82
C GLU A 897 34.92 26.34 8.90
N PHE A 898 34.91 25.59 10.00
CA PHE A 898 34.05 25.86 11.15
C PHE A 898 34.28 27.26 11.71
N ILE A 899 35.54 27.62 11.97
CA ILE A 899 35.87 28.95 12.50
C ILE A 899 35.56 30.04 11.48
N ARG A 900 35.77 29.79 10.18
CA ARG A 900 35.38 30.72 9.11
C ARG A 900 33.87 30.99 9.10
N ARG A 901 33.04 29.94 9.17
CA ARG A 901 31.57 30.06 9.22
C ARG A 901 31.09 30.70 10.53
N TYR A 902 31.73 30.36 11.64
CA TYR A 902 31.47 31.01 12.91
C TYR A 902 31.76 32.51 12.85
N GLN A 903 32.89 32.90 12.25
CA GLN A 903 33.21 34.31 12.03
C GLN A 903 32.15 35.00 11.17
N GLU A 904 31.79 34.41 10.04
CA GLU A 904 30.80 34.95 9.11
C GLU A 904 29.42 35.16 9.76
N HIS A 905 28.91 34.16 10.47
CA HIS A 905 27.53 34.17 10.97
C HIS A 905 27.35 34.76 12.37
N TYR A 906 28.41 34.85 13.18
CA TYR A 906 28.32 35.31 14.57
C TYR A 906 29.21 36.51 14.85
N LEU A 907 30.50 36.46 14.49
CA LEU A 907 31.42 37.57 14.78
C LEU A 907 31.12 38.79 13.91
N ASP A 908 31.11 38.61 12.60
CA ASP A 908 30.92 39.68 11.62
C ASP A 908 29.48 40.21 11.65
N ALA A 909 28.53 39.35 12.05
CA ALA A 909 27.12 39.73 12.32
C ALA A 909 26.93 40.52 13.63
N GLY A 910 27.99 40.69 14.45
CA GLY A 910 27.94 41.44 15.70
C GLY A 910 27.29 40.71 16.88
N ASN A 911 27.04 39.40 16.76
CA ASN A 911 26.46 38.55 17.79
C ASN A 911 27.37 37.36 18.13
N PRO A 912 28.54 37.59 18.75
CA PRO A 912 29.48 36.52 19.08
C PRO A 912 28.90 35.60 20.16
N LEU A 913 28.98 34.30 19.92
CA LEU A 913 28.56 33.27 20.87
C LEU A 913 29.77 32.51 21.42
N LEU A 914 29.65 31.98 22.63
CA LEU A 914 30.66 31.08 23.19
C LEU A 914 30.73 29.79 22.38
N ILE A 915 31.93 29.35 22.01
CA ILE A 915 32.12 28.00 21.47
C ILE A 915 32.50 27.07 22.63
N LEU A 916 31.62 26.13 22.97
CA LEU A 916 31.88 25.09 23.97
C LEU A 916 32.25 23.78 23.26
N THR A 917 33.22 23.05 23.80
CA THR A 917 33.61 21.73 23.28
C THR A 917 34.29 20.89 24.38
N GLU A 918 34.28 19.57 24.18
CA GLU A 918 35.02 18.62 25.01
C GLU A 918 36.10 17.96 24.15
N LEU A 919 37.36 18.18 24.51
CA LEU A 919 38.52 17.72 23.74
C LEU A 919 39.29 16.68 24.53
N ARG A 920 39.46 15.49 23.96
CA ARG A 920 40.31 14.42 24.48
C ARG A 920 41.75 14.88 24.61
N GLU A 921 42.35 14.66 25.77
CA GLU A 921 43.73 15.05 26.11
C GLU A 921 44.74 14.49 25.11
N GLY A 922 44.67 13.18 24.84
CA GLY A 922 45.64 12.46 24.02
C GLY A 922 45.57 12.73 22.52
N THR A 923 44.51 13.39 22.03
CA THR A 923 44.26 13.55 20.59
C THR A 923 43.83 14.98 20.22
N THR A 924 42.59 15.36 20.52
CA THR A 924 41.96 16.57 19.99
C THR A 924 42.36 17.86 20.71
N TYR A 925 42.74 17.82 21.99
CA TYR A 925 43.07 19.03 22.77
C TYR A 925 44.35 19.72 22.26
N GLU A 926 45.46 18.97 22.21
CA GLU A 926 46.74 19.47 21.69
C GLU A 926 46.66 19.85 20.21
N PHE A 927 45.84 19.13 19.45
CA PHE A 927 45.58 19.44 18.05
C PHE A 927 44.87 20.79 17.89
N ALA A 928 43.77 21.03 18.62
CA ALA A 928 43.00 22.27 18.54
C ALA A 928 43.85 23.48 18.94
N LYS A 929 44.61 23.36 20.04
CA LYS A 929 45.51 24.41 20.53
C LYS A 929 46.49 24.88 19.46
N LYS A 930 47.21 23.94 18.82
CA LYS A 930 48.18 24.25 17.74
C LYS A 930 47.53 24.83 16.48
N ARG A 931 46.27 24.48 16.20
CA ARG A 931 45.57 24.94 15.00
C ARG A 931 44.94 26.31 15.20
N LEU A 932 44.36 26.61 16.36
CA LEU A 932 43.81 27.93 16.69
C LEU A 932 44.87 29.03 16.58
N GLU A 933 46.10 28.80 17.07
CA GLU A 933 47.22 29.75 16.91
C GLU A 933 47.55 30.07 15.43
N ARG A 934 47.40 29.08 14.53
CA ARG A 934 47.63 29.27 13.09
C ARG A 934 46.47 29.97 12.40
N LEU A 935 45.25 29.77 12.89
CA LEU A 935 44.03 30.37 12.34
C LEU A 935 44.05 31.89 12.47
N THR A 936 44.58 32.43 13.58
CA THR A 936 44.79 33.88 13.78
C THR A 936 45.53 34.54 12.62
N LYS A 937 46.56 33.86 12.09
CA LYS A 937 47.37 34.39 10.97
C LYS A 937 46.62 34.40 9.64
N THR A 938 45.60 33.56 9.49
CA THR A 938 44.90 33.33 8.21
C THR A 938 43.59 34.11 8.16
N LEU A 939 42.84 34.15 9.27
CA LEU A 939 41.52 34.78 9.35
C LEU A 939 41.56 36.20 9.94
N GLY A 940 42.70 36.63 10.49
CA GLY A 940 42.88 37.97 11.07
C GLY A 940 42.30 38.14 12.48
N THR A 941 41.48 37.19 12.94
CA THR A 941 40.89 37.16 14.29
C THR A 941 41.61 36.13 15.15
N GLY A 942 42.10 36.55 16.32
CA GLY A 942 42.71 35.66 17.31
C GLY A 942 41.67 34.87 18.09
N PHE A 943 41.95 33.61 18.39
CA PHE A 943 41.14 32.77 19.26
C PHE A 943 41.95 32.28 20.45
N GLU A 944 41.36 32.33 21.63
CA GLU A 944 41.88 31.76 22.87
C GLU A 944 41.06 30.54 23.28
N MET A 945 41.75 29.52 23.80
CA MET A 945 41.13 28.35 24.39
C MET A 945 41.25 28.46 25.92
N ILE A 946 40.11 28.51 26.60
CA ILE A 946 39.99 28.63 28.05
C ILE A 946 39.49 27.30 28.60
N GLU A 947 40.27 26.66 29.44
CA GLU A 947 39.88 25.41 30.08
C GLU A 947 38.97 25.69 31.28
N ILE A 948 37.83 25.00 31.33
CA ILE A 948 36.79 25.21 32.36
C ILE A 948 36.50 23.96 33.19
N GLY A 949 37.12 22.83 32.86
CA GLY A 949 37.04 21.61 33.65
C GLY A 949 37.53 20.38 32.91
N GLU A 950 37.51 19.25 33.60
CA GLU A 950 37.85 17.94 33.06
C GLU A 950 36.67 16.97 33.28
N VAL A 951 36.39 16.15 32.27
CA VAL A 951 35.39 15.09 32.30
C VAL A 951 36.08 13.77 31.97
N ARG A 952 35.82 12.73 32.76
CA ARG A 952 36.29 11.37 32.44
C ARG A 952 35.24 10.65 31.59
N GLN A 953 35.64 10.20 30.40
CA GLN A 953 34.85 9.30 29.56
C GLN A 953 35.53 7.92 29.54
N GLY A 954 35.09 7.03 30.44
CA GLY A 954 35.78 5.76 30.67
C GLY A 954 37.16 5.98 31.33
N GLU A 955 38.22 5.50 30.69
CA GLU A 955 39.61 5.71 31.13
C GLU A 955 40.25 7.00 30.53
N GLU A 956 39.59 7.65 29.58
CA GLU A 956 40.12 8.81 28.85
C GLU A 956 39.72 10.15 29.52
N ILE A 957 40.66 11.09 29.61
CA ILE A 957 40.42 12.46 30.11
C ILE A 957 40.04 13.36 28.93
N CYS A 958 38.90 14.04 29.08
CA CYS A 958 38.44 15.07 28.15
C CYS A 958 38.47 16.42 28.85
N HIS A 959 39.14 17.41 28.25
CA HIS A 959 39.15 18.78 28.72
C HIS A 959 37.93 19.50 28.16
N ARG A 960 37.10 20.04 29.04
CA ARG A 960 36.01 20.92 28.67
C ARG A 960 36.58 22.33 28.50
N VAL A 961 36.45 22.87 27.29
CA VAL A 961 37.06 24.15 26.92
C VAL A 961 36.07 25.08 26.24
N LEU A 962 36.30 26.38 26.44
CA LEU A 962 35.67 27.46 25.71
C LEU A 962 36.66 28.00 24.68
N ILE A 963 36.22 28.13 23.44
CA ILE A 963 36.98 28.81 22.38
C ILE A 963 36.32 30.18 22.16
N VAL A 964 37.09 31.25 22.35
CA VAL A 964 36.59 32.63 22.29
C VAL A 964 37.52 33.54 21.48
N PRO A 965 37.00 34.61 20.85
CA PRO A 965 37.84 35.64 20.27
C PRO A 965 38.76 36.27 21.33
N SER A 966 40.05 36.41 21.03
CA SER A 966 41.07 36.92 21.97
C SER A 966 40.74 38.32 22.50
N ASP A 967 40.15 39.18 21.67
CA ASP A 967 39.74 40.54 22.04
C ASP A 967 38.56 40.58 23.03
N ARG A 968 37.87 39.44 23.21
CA ARG A 968 36.73 39.29 24.14
C ARG A 968 36.98 38.29 25.26
N ALA A 969 38.16 37.68 25.33
CA ALA A 969 38.47 36.62 26.29
C ALA A 969 38.24 37.04 27.75
N GLU A 970 38.59 38.28 28.11
CA GLU A 970 38.40 38.81 29.46
C GLU A 970 36.93 39.01 29.85
N ASP A 971 36.05 39.27 28.89
CA ASP A 971 34.61 39.39 29.16
C ASP A 971 33.99 38.02 29.40
N PHE A 972 34.47 37.00 28.71
CA PHE A 972 34.00 35.62 28.91
C PHE A 972 34.58 34.97 30.17
N LYS A 973 35.82 35.29 30.57
CA LYS A 973 36.39 34.83 31.86
C LYS A 973 35.57 35.28 33.06
N LYS A 974 34.88 36.42 32.97
CA LYS A 974 33.98 36.93 34.04
C LYS A 974 32.68 36.13 34.16
N LEU A 975 32.29 35.39 33.11
CA LEU A 975 31.08 34.58 33.10
C LEU A 975 31.28 33.18 33.71
N ILE A 976 32.54 32.79 33.96
CA ILE A 976 32.90 31.49 34.54
C ILE A 976 33.16 31.74 36.03
N PRO A 977 32.37 31.17 36.95
CA PRO A 977 32.66 31.29 38.37
C PRO A 977 33.98 30.59 38.68
N THR A 978 34.90 31.31 39.33
CA THR A 978 36.13 30.75 39.92
C THR A 978 35.87 29.65 40.92
#